data_AF-K1RN92-F1
#
_entry.id   AF-K1RN92-F1
#
_cell.length_a   1.000
_cell.length_b   1.000
_cell.length_c   1.000
_cell.angle_alpha   90.00
_cell.angle_beta   90.00
_cell.angle_gamma   90.00
#
_symmetry.space_group_name_H-M   'P 1'
#
loop_
_entity.id
_entity.type
_entity.pdbx_description
1 polymer ?
#
loop_
_entity_poly.entity_id
_entity_poly.type
_entity_poly.pdbx_seq_one_letter_code
_entity_poly.pdbx_strand_id
1 'polypeptide(L)'
;MKLGLALTVCLFVFESSSAELAKSPPAEENLPSYEDVCANAKIVNGVGYQRHNSDCDKFFQCYQGEKMQDRMAVPRQCPFGQFWDQNVPTCRTASEVKCDTDKCNHKQLLSHPMDSGNCRSYWKCNLQKSVGDCCPMGQRYKKYQGCEKDAKCTDPCPGDSFHQGPCDSRPIFGDRSVFQQFVEGVNWHNMTCPGNTQYSALACGCVYHKGYEGVCKPELYLPFSKNFIDYSGNKREVISHGVKLTREGYAYFDGDSYLEIKKFLNFEQSEITVAVRFLKENKGGLTVVMSNSISEPKPTFLILNSAKNVHAMIKNTGNEIFTLHGVTREGNWNTVKVMHDENKLDLIVNDIYTERWAIGKIMDTQSNLYIGKSDKFQSFKGYIDEGTSEEKERLILNTLENFDHDVMTSFDDLPKGVTHNDIHDLNIIVNYHDGKLQSIECNTEENGVKAKFGLIDFSDVAVSPYLFEVAMVIRDLTVDIEDVPHLEIGAYFLTGYTEGECIGEDRGIDYDKLKNSGAYKEYKSETLQLQTVSLDELSENERKAFFINLYNALTIHGLAEQKTLPSSVLDIQQFWKTTAYKVGGLVYSLDDMEHGVLRGNKSHPASTKPQFSEGDPRIKYAVKKLDPRIHFALVCGAVSCPAINVYTADNLDKALDSATRNFCKQEVSMFTEVDEIWMSKIFLWYRDDFGGNDVDVIEWIMPYLEKDIQDRAVVLLFKIKNVGKVDIKYNEYDWRLNKLGVTPIIL
;
A
#
# COMPACT_ATOMS: atom_id res chain seq x y z
N MET A 1 16.26 -7.84 -1.65
CA MET A 1 15.26 -8.24 -2.69
C MET A 1 14.06 -8.84 -1.95
N LYS A 2 13.01 -8.04 -1.72
CA LYS A 2 11.85 -8.41 -0.88
C LYS A 2 10.93 -9.33 -1.68
N LEU A 3 10.69 -10.54 -1.16
CA LEU A 3 9.74 -11.49 -1.75
C LEU A 3 8.31 -10.95 -1.60
N GLY A 4 7.69 -10.65 -2.74
CA GLY A 4 6.25 -10.41 -2.81
C GLY A 4 5.47 -11.64 -2.34
N LEU A 5 4.31 -11.40 -1.74
CA LEU A 5 3.40 -12.42 -1.22
C LEU A 5 2.62 -13.13 -2.33
N ALA A 6 3.31 -13.75 -3.29
CA ALA A 6 2.70 -14.76 -4.14
C ALA A 6 2.66 -16.12 -3.47
N LEU A 7 2.25 -17.15 -4.23
CA LEU A 7 2.53 -18.50 -3.81
C LEU A 7 4.06 -18.70 -3.78
N THR A 8 4.62 -18.41 -2.62
CA THR A 8 6.04 -18.45 -2.34
C THR A 8 6.24 -19.54 -1.31
N VAL A 9 6.92 -20.62 -1.72
CA VAL A 9 7.47 -21.57 -0.76
C VAL A 9 8.95 -21.26 -0.62
N CYS A 10 9.39 -20.91 0.58
CA CYS A 10 10.76 -20.49 0.89
C CYS A 10 11.55 -21.63 1.57
N LEU A 11 12.84 -21.74 1.24
CA LEU A 11 13.86 -22.48 2.01
C LEU A 11 15.05 -21.56 2.31
N PHE A 12 15.65 -21.65 3.50
CA PHE A 12 16.81 -20.85 3.91
C PHE A 12 18.14 -21.61 3.75
N VAL A 13 19.20 -20.93 3.27
CA VAL A 13 20.60 -21.39 3.27
C VAL A 13 21.48 -20.26 3.80
N PHE A 14 22.36 -20.55 4.78
CA PHE A 14 23.26 -19.55 5.39
C PHE A 14 24.65 -19.55 4.74
N GLU A 15 25.16 -18.38 4.35
CA GLU A 15 26.60 -18.09 4.22
C GLU A 15 26.92 -16.70 4.81
N SER A 16 28.06 -16.60 5.49
CA SER A 16 28.47 -15.47 6.34
C SER A 16 29.52 -14.57 5.69
N SER A 17 29.40 -13.23 5.78
CA SER A 17 30.53 -12.31 6.10
C SER A 17 30.15 -10.81 6.19
N SER A 18 30.64 -10.16 7.27
CA SER A 18 31.02 -8.73 7.53
C SER A 18 30.18 -7.55 6.96
N ALA A 19 29.45 -6.77 7.78
CA ALA A 19 29.84 -5.53 8.53
C ALA A 19 30.11 -4.29 7.61
N GLU A 20 29.40 -3.16 7.66
CA GLU A 20 29.36 -2.13 8.74
C GLU A 20 28.07 -1.24 8.77
N LEU A 21 28.00 -0.38 9.80
CA LEU A 21 26.85 0.29 10.47
C LEU A 21 26.18 1.50 9.77
N ALA A 22 24.85 1.66 9.99
CA ALA A 22 24.12 2.84 10.57
C ALA A 22 22.61 2.77 10.19
N LYS A 23 21.56 3.03 10.99
CA LYS A 23 21.24 3.42 12.39
C LYS A 23 19.85 2.82 12.76
N SER A 24 19.58 2.66 14.06
CA SER A 24 18.57 1.81 14.74
C SER A 24 17.12 2.33 14.87
N PRO A 25 16.13 1.46 15.18
CA PRO A 25 14.83 1.80 15.83
C PRO A 25 14.99 1.95 17.36
N PRO A 26 13.97 2.44 18.12
CA PRO A 26 14.17 3.05 19.44
C PRO A 26 14.79 2.07 20.44
N ALA A 27 15.82 2.56 21.11
CA ALA A 27 16.78 1.75 21.83
C ALA A 27 16.29 1.24 23.19
N GLU A 28 16.90 0.13 23.62
CA GLU A 28 17.05 -0.27 25.03
C GLU A 28 17.79 0.79 25.89
N GLU A 29 18.03 2.00 25.37
CA GLU A 29 18.73 3.13 26.00
C GLU A 29 17.95 3.80 27.15
N ASN A 30 16.68 3.46 27.36
CA ASN A 30 15.84 4.07 28.42
C ASN A 30 15.44 3.09 29.54
N LEU A 31 16.14 1.97 29.71
CA LEU A 31 15.91 1.08 30.85
C LEU A 31 16.43 1.71 32.15
N PRO A 32 15.75 1.48 33.29
CA PRO A 32 16.23 1.97 34.58
C PRO A 32 17.56 1.29 34.95
N SER A 33 18.40 2.00 35.72
CA SER A 33 19.67 1.45 36.19
C SER A 33 19.45 0.14 36.96
N TYR A 34 20.24 -0.87 36.61
CA TYR A 34 20.22 -2.15 37.30
C TYR A 34 20.56 -1.98 38.78
N GLU A 35 21.53 -1.14 39.11
CA GLU A 35 21.95 -0.88 40.49
C GLU A 35 20.84 -0.22 41.32
N ASP A 36 20.06 0.68 40.72
CA ASP A 36 18.98 1.40 41.42
C ASP A 36 17.77 0.48 41.72
N VAL A 37 17.53 -0.50 40.84
CA VAL A 37 16.31 -1.31 40.89
C VAL A 37 16.58 -2.74 41.34
N CYS A 38 17.59 -3.39 40.78
CA CYS A 38 17.83 -4.83 40.93
C CYS A 38 18.83 -5.19 42.03
N ALA A 39 19.42 -4.22 42.75
CA ALA A 39 20.41 -4.49 43.80
C ALA A 39 19.95 -5.47 44.89
N ASN A 40 18.65 -5.50 45.18
CA ASN A 40 18.04 -6.40 46.18
C ASN A 40 17.05 -7.41 45.57
N ALA A 41 17.15 -7.67 44.26
CA ALA A 41 16.22 -8.55 43.57
C ALA A 41 16.31 -9.99 44.12
N LYS A 42 15.15 -10.63 44.30
CA LYS A 42 15.08 -12.04 44.70
C LYS A 42 15.42 -12.90 43.50
N ILE A 43 16.50 -13.67 43.58
CA ILE A 43 16.94 -14.55 42.49
C ILE A 43 16.16 -15.87 42.53
N VAL A 44 15.52 -16.22 41.41
CA VAL A 44 14.90 -17.52 41.17
C VAL A 44 15.40 -18.06 39.84
N ASN A 45 15.97 -19.27 39.86
CA ASN A 45 16.56 -19.91 38.69
C ASN A 45 17.55 -18.99 37.95
N GLY A 46 18.34 -18.18 38.65
CA GLY A 46 19.32 -17.28 38.02
C GLY A 46 18.72 -16.08 37.29
N VAL A 47 17.45 -15.74 37.53
CA VAL A 47 16.82 -14.47 37.13
C VAL A 47 16.37 -13.75 38.39
N GLY A 48 16.67 -12.46 38.48
CA GLY A 48 16.25 -11.64 39.62
C GLY A 48 14.85 -11.08 39.40
N TYR A 49 14.07 -10.99 40.48
CA TYR A 49 12.77 -10.34 40.45
C TYR A 49 12.66 -9.32 41.57
N GLN A 50 12.18 -8.13 41.22
CA GLN A 50 12.00 -7.03 42.16
C GLN A 50 10.64 -6.36 41.97
N ARG A 51 9.91 -6.16 43.06
CA ARG A 51 8.65 -5.40 43.07
C ARG A 51 8.87 -3.96 42.61
N HIS A 52 7.94 -3.41 41.83
CA HIS A 52 7.95 -1.99 41.49
C HIS A 52 7.59 -1.12 42.71
N ASN A 53 8.30 -0.01 42.90
CA ASN A 53 8.19 0.78 44.14
C ASN A 53 6.83 1.46 44.34
N SER A 54 6.13 1.80 43.26
CA SER A 54 4.87 2.57 43.29
C SER A 54 3.64 1.83 42.77
N ASP A 55 3.82 0.68 42.11
CA ASP A 55 2.74 0.05 41.34
C ASP A 55 2.69 -1.45 41.63
N CYS A 56 1.60 -1.89 42.23
CA CYS A 56 1.44 -3.27 42.72
C CYS A 56 1.33 -4.32 41.62
N ASP A 57 0.88 -3.92 40.44
CA ASP A 57 0.75 -4.76 39.24
C ASP A 57 2.00 -4.73 38.37
N LYS A 58 3.08 -4.03 38.77
CA LYS A 58 4.34 -3.98 38.03
C LYS A 58 5.48 -4.57 38.84
N PHE A 59 6.46 -5.10 38.13
CA PHE A 59 7.70 -5.62 38.70
C PHE A 59 8.83 -5.50 37.70
N PHE A 60 10.05 -5.77 38.15
CA PHE A 60 11.24 -5.81 37.32
C PHE A 60 11.78 -7.22 37.26
N GLN A 61 12.11 -7.65 36.05
CA GLN A 61 12.86 -8.86 35.80
C GLN A 61 14.30 -8.48 35.47
N CYS A 62 15.20 -8.94 36.32
CA CYS A 62 16.59 -8.53 36.39
C CYS A 62 17.47 -9.64 35.81
N TYR A 63 18.24 -9.31 34.78
CA TYR A 63 19.17 -10.23 34.13
C TYR A 63 20.60 -9.78 34.41
N GLN A 64 21.46 -10.72 34.77
CA GLN A 64 22.87 -10.49 35.09
C GLN A 64 23.75 -11.50 34.36
N GLY A 65 24.67 -11.01 33.55
CA GLY A 65 25.76 -11.74 32.90
C GLY A 65 27.07 -11.67 33.69
N GLU A 66 28.15 -12.13 33.05
CA GLU A 66 29.46 -12.27 33.70
C GLU A 66 30.19 -10.94 33.92
N LYS A 67 29.97 -9.95 33.04
CA LYS A 67 30.58 -8.62 33.13
C LYS A 67 29.62 -7.62 33.79
N MET A 68 30.15 -6.58 34.43
CA MET A 68 29.30 -5.53 35.05
C MET A 68 28.41 -4.80 34.04
N GLN A 69 28.84 -4.70 32.78
CA GLN A 69 28.08 -4.11 31.68
C GLN A 69 26.94 -5.00 31.15
N ASP A 70 26.93 -6.29 31.51
CA ASP A 70 25.93 -7.28 31.08
C ASP A 70 24.81 -7.36 32.11
N ARG A 71 24.20 -6.23 32.45
CA ARG A 71 23.16 -6.14 33.48
C ARG A 71 21.97 -5.37 32.96
N MET A 72 20.77 -5.85 33.25
CA MET A 72 19.55 -5.26 32.71
C MET A 72 18.37 -5.41 33.67
N ALA A 73 17.62 -4.32 33.87
CA ALA A 73 16.37 -4.28 34.62
C ALA A 73 15.21 -4.04 33.66
N VAL A 74 14.39 -5.06 33.42
CA VAL A 74 13.27 -4.98 32.46
C VAL A 74 11.94 -4.83 33.20
N PRO A 75 11.18 -3.74 32.98
CA PRO A 75 9.86 -3.58 33.58
C PRO A 75 8.86 -4.59 33.00
N ARG A 76 8.02 -5.15 33.86
CA ARG A 76 6.96 -6.11 33.55
C ARG A 76 5.65 -5.70 34.23
N GLN A 77 4.54 -6.20 33.70
CA GLN A 77 3.21 -5.95 34.24
C GLN A 77 2.44 -7.26 34.38
N CYS A 78 1.89 -7.50 35.56
CA CYS A 78 1.10 -8.68 35.82
C CYS A 78 -0.16 -8.75 34.95
N PRO A 79 -0.69 -9.97 34.70
CA PRO A 79 -1.97 -10.17 34.05
C PRO A 79 -3.10 -9.38 34.70
N PHE A 80 -4.16 -9.13 33.92
CA PHE A 80 -5.34 -8.40 34.38
C PHE A 80 -5.85 -8.93 35.73
N GLY A 81 -6.05 -8.02 36.69
CA GLY A 81 -6.57 -8.36 38.01
C GLY A 81 -5.56 -8.97 38.99
N GLN A 82 -4.27 -9.03 38.63
CA GLN A 82 -3.22 -9.62 39.46
C GLN A 82 -2.18 -8.59 39.93
N PHE A 83 -1.59 -8.83 41.10
CA PHE A 83 -0.47 -8.08 41.66
C PHE A 83 0.78 -8.96 41.77
N TRP A 84 1.94 -8.31 41.82
CA TRP A 84 3.22 -8.96 42.02
C TRP A 84 3.45 -9.35 43.49
N ASP A 85 3.58 -10.65 43.76
CA ASP A 85 3.94 -11.17 45.07
C ASP A 85 5.47 -11.36 45.15
N GLN A 86 6.16 -10.54 45.94
CA GLN A 86 7.62 -10.67 46.10
C GLN A 86 8.03 -11.91 46.92
N ASN A 87 7.12 -12.43 47.77
CA ASN A 87 7.41 -13.58 48.62
C ASN A 87 7.41 -14.87 47.80
N VAL A 88 6.44 -14.99 46.89
CA VAL A 88 6.36 -16.06 45.89
C VAL A 88 6.44 -15.34 44.53
N PRO A 89 7.62 -15.20 43.92
CA PRO A 89 7.89 -14.28 42.81
C PRO A 89 7.11 -14.65 41.56
N THR A 90 5.83 -14.31 41.58
CA THR A 90 4.81 -14.60 40.58
C THR A 90 3.67 -13.60 40.73
N CYS A 91 2.87 -13.49 39.68
CA CYS A 91 1.63 -12.71 39.72
C CYS A 91 0.53 -13.56 40.35
N ARG A 92 -0.19 -12.97 41.31
CA ARG A 92 -1.33 -13.60 41.98
C ARG A 92 -2.50 -12.64 42.01
N THR A 93 -3.70 -13.16 42.19
CA THR A 93 -4.92 -12.37 42.38
C THR A 93 -4.66 -11.18 43.32
N ALA A 94 -4.95 -9.96 42.86
CA ALA A 94 -4.56 -8.73 43.58
C ALA A 94 -5.05 -8.71 45.05
N SER A 95 -6.24 -9.28 45.32
CA SER A 95 -6.79 -9.39 46.67
C SER A 95 -6.04 -10.34 47.62
N GLU A 96 -5.19 -11.21 47.09
CA GLU A 96 -4.39 -12.18 47.87
C GLU A 96 -2.98 -11.67 48.19
N VAL A 97 -2.52 -10.65 47.48
CA VAL A 97 -1.17 -10.10 47.61
C VAL A 97 -1.17 -8.94 48.58
N LYS A 98 -0.21 -8.95 49.52
CA LYS A 98 0.03 -7.79 50.37
C LYS A 98 0.86 -6.75 49.61
N CYS A 99 0.21 -5.65 49.22
CA CYS A 99 0.86 -4.50 48.61
C CYS A 99 0.57 -3.22 49.41
N ASP A 100 1.60 -2.63 50.01
CA ASP A 100 1.44 -1.46 50.88
C ASP A 100 1.12 -0.19 50.07
N THR A 101 1.43 -0.19 48.77
CA THR A 101 1.13 0.89 47.82
C THR A 101 -0.19 0.68 47.06
N ASP A 102 -1.00 -0.33 47.44
CA ASP A 102 -2.34 -0.51 46.86
C ASP A 102 -3.20 0.73 47.13
N LYS A 103 -3.67 1.37 46.07
CA LYS A 103 -4.48 2.59 46.15
C LYS A 103 -5.80 2.33 46.88
N CYS A 104 -6.31 1.11 46.85
CA CYS A 104 -7.52 0.71 47.58
C CYS A 104 -7.34 0.65 49.10
N ASN A 105 -6.12 0.78 49.63
CA ASN A 105 -5.89 1.00 51.07
C ASN A 105 -6.55 2.31 51.57
N HIS A 106 -6.82 3.26 50.67
CA HIS A 106 -7.57 4.47 51.00
C HIS A 106 -9.07 4.17 51.16
N LYS A 107 -9.59 4.21 52.40
CA LYS A 107 -10.96 3.78 52.76
C LYS A 107 -12.11 4.38 51.94
N GLN A 108 -11.91 5.54 51.32
CA GLN A 108 -12.93 6.24 50.51
C GLN A 108 -12.80 5.99 49.00
N LEU A 109 -11.74 5.31 48.55
CA LEU A 109 -11.54 5.03 47.13
C LEU A 109 -12.41 3.83 46.74
N LEU A 110 -13.28 4.02 45.74
CA LEU A 110 -14.17 2.97 45.23
C LEU A 110 -13.56 2.23 44.04
N SER A 111 -12.82 2.96 43.20
CA SER A 111 -12.14 2.42 42.03
C SER A 111 -11.02 3.33 41.57
N HIS A 112 -10.04 2.81 40.83
CA HIS A 112 -8.99 3.60 40.18
C HIS A 112 -8.59 3.03 38.81
N PRO A 113 -7.93 3.82 37.95
CA PRO A 113 -7.53 3.36 36.62
C PRO A 113 -6.53 2.21 36.69
N MET A 114 -6.59 1.34 35.68
CA MET A 114 -5.59 0.33 35.35
C MET A 114 -4.78 0.80 34.14
N ASP A 115 -3.46 0.62 34.17
CA ASP A 115 -2.54 1.07 33.12
C ASP A 115 -2.32 -0.04 32.08
N SER A 116 -3.40 -0.47 31.43
CA SER A 116 -3.43 -1.63 30.51
C SER A 116 -3.60 -1.24 29.04
N GLY A 117 -3.85 0.04 28.75
CA GLY A 117 -4.30 0.52 27.44
C GLY A 117 -5.74 0.15 27.08
N ASN A 118 -6.44 -0.64 27.91
CA ASN A 118 -7.82 -1.05 27.68
C ASN A 118 -8.82 -0.04 28.28
N CYS A 119 -9.69 0.52 27.44
CA CYS A 119 -10.57 1.63 27.78
C CYS A 119 -11.67 1.27 28.81
N ARG A 120 -11.96 -0.03 29.01
CA ARG A 120 -13.00 -0.51 29.94
C ARG A 120 -12.45 -0.99 31.27
N SER A 121 -11.18 -1.39 31.30
CA SER A 121 -10.56 -2.04 32.45
C SER A 121 -10.24 -1.05 33.58
N TYR A 122 -10.46 -1.47 34.83
CA TYR A 122 -10.13 -0.68 36.01
C TYR A 122 -9.94 -1.55 37.25
N TRP A 123 -9.41 -0.94 38.31
CA TRP A 123 -9.33 -1.57 39.63
C TRP A 123 -10.52 -1.14 40.47
N LYS A 124 -11.28 -2.12 40.96
CA LYS A 124 -12.36 -1.93 41.91
C LYS A 124 -11.86 -2.21 43.32
N CYS A 125 -12.19 -1.32 44.25
CA CYS A 125 -11.83 -1.49 45.65
C CYS A 125 -12.89 -2.31 46.38
N ASN A 126 -12.56 -3.54 46.75
CA ASN A 126 -13.40 -4.41 47.57
C ASN A 126 -12.70 -4.71 48.90
N LEU A 127 -13.33 -4.34 50.02
CA LEU A 127 -12.75 -4.50 51.37
C LEU A 127 -11.31 -3.96 51.49
N GLN A 128 -11.07 -2.75 50.94
CA GLN A 128 -9.75 -2.08 50.88
C GLN A 128 -8.68 -2.81 50.04
N LYS A 129 -9.11 -3.72 49.16
CA LYS A 129 -8.21 -4.43 48.25
C LYS A 129 -8.63 -4.21 46.81
N SER A 130 -7.64 -4.06 45.93
CA SER A 130 -7.88 -4.00 44.50
C SER A 130 -8.34 -5.34 43.93
N VAL A 131 -9.34 -5.30 43.05
CA VAL A 131 -9.84 -6.41 42.23
C VAL A 131 -10.02 -5.88 40.80
N GLY A 132 -9.50 -6.59 39.79
CA GLY A 132 -9.69 -6.21 38.40
C GLY A 132 -11.17 -6.31 38.00
N ASP A 133 -11.72 -5.25 37.38
CA ASP A 133 -13.10 -5.21 36.90
C ASP A 133 -13.13 -4.44 35.56
N CYS A 134 -14.26 -4.52 34.86
CA CYS A 134 -14.47 -3.86 33.58
C CYS A 134 -15.81 -3.17 33.49
N CYS A 135 -15.84 -2.04 32.79
CA CYS A 135 -17.08 -1.40 32.43
C CYS A 135 -17.90 -2.26 31.45
N PRO A 136 -19.24 -2.16 31.45
CA PRO A 136 -20.07 -2.81 30.43
C PRO A 136 -19.66 -2.44 29.00
N MET A 137 -20.05 -3.25 28.01
CA MET A 137 -19.80 -2.93 26.59
C MET A 137 -20.37 -1.57 26.22
N GLY A 138 -19.61 -0.76 25.47
CA GLY A 138 -19.99 0.61 25.10
C GLY A 138 -19.87 1.64 26.23
N GLN A 139 -19.10 1.33 27.27
CA GLN A 139 -18.76 2.25 28.36
C GLN A 139 -17.26 2.22 28.61
N ARG A 140 -16.65 3.38 28.83
CA ARG A 140 -15.25 3.48 29.27
C ARG A 140 -15.16 3.69 30.78
N TYR A 141 -14.06 3.27 31.36
CA TYR A 141 -13.76 3.68 32.73
C TYR A 141 -13.22 5.10 32.73
N LYS A 142 -13.84 5.98 33.51
CA LYS A 142 -13.35 7.32 33.78
C LYS A 142 -12.70 7.37 35.14
N LYS A 143 -11.47 7.87 35.16
CA LYS A 143 -10.59 7.95 36.34
C LYS A 143 -11.34 8.51 37.56
N TYR A 144 -11.54 7.65 38.56
CA TYR A 144 -12.21 7.91 39.84
C TYR A 144 -13.70 8.28 39.75
N GLN A 145 -14.31 8.17 38.57
CA GLN A 145 -15.74 8.48 38.33
C GLN A 145 -16.57 7.23 37.99
N GLY A 146 -15.91 6.09 37.73
CA GLY A 146 -16.59 4.86 37.36
C GLY A 146 -16.85 4.76 35.85
N CYS A 147 -17.84 3.97 35.46
CA CYS A 147 -18.15 3.71 34.06
C CYS A 147 -19.03 4.80 33.46
N GLU A 148 -18.60 5.35 32.32
CA GLU A 148 -19.32 6.36 31.56
C GLU A 148 -19.59 5.86 30.14
N LYS A 149 -20.74 6.22 29.57
CA LYS A 149 -21.10 5.85 28.20
C LYS A 149 -20.07 6.39 27.21
N ASP A 150 -19.52 5.49 26.41
CA ASP A 150 -18.67 5.83 25.29
C ASP A 150 -18.78 4.73 24.24
N ALA A 151 -19.51 5.04 23.17
CA ALA A 151 -19.73 4.12 22.06
C ALA A 151 -18.44 3.75 21.30
N LYS A 152 -17.36 4.54 21.44
CA LYS A 152 -16.05 4.25 20.83
C LYS A 152 -15.24 3.23 21.63
N CYS A 153 -15.58 3.01 22.90
CA CYS A 153 -14.90 2.06 23.76
C CYS A 153 -15.50 0.66 23.61
N THR A 154 -15.00 -0.05 22.59
CA THR A 154 -15.46 -1.41 22.22
C THR A 154 -14.51 -2.52 22.64
N ASP A 155 -13.46 -2.19 23.41
CA ASP A 155 -12.47 -3.17 23.85
C ASP A 155 -13.17 -4.36 24.53
N PRO A 156 -12.70 -5.61 24.38
CA PRO A 156 -13.16 -6.69 25.23
C PRO A 156 -12.72 -6.42 26.68
N CYS A 157 -13.44 -6.93 27.67
CA CYS A 157 -12.88 -6.95 29.02
C CYS A 157 -11.67 -7.89 28.98
N PRO A 158 -10.49 -7.49 29.48
CA PRO A 158 -9.33 -8.37 29.45
C PRO A 158 -9.68 -9.66 30.19
N GLY A 159 -9.65 -10.79 29.47
CA GLY A 159 -9.59 -12.10 30.10
C GLY A 159 -8.16 -12.37 30.59
N ASP A 160 -7.90 -13.57 31.12
CA ASP A 160 -6.56 -14.07 31.49
C ASP A 160 -5.52 -14.04 30.33
N SER A 161 -5.87 -13.50 29.17
CA SER A 161 -5.17 -13.64 27.89
C SER A 161 -4.57 -12.36 27.32
N PHE A 162 -4.39 -11.28 28.08
CA PHE A 162 -3.57 -10.14 27.63
C PHE A 162 -2.91 -9.46 28.83
N HIS A 163 -1.66 -9.84 29.14
CA HIS A 163 -0.53 -9.08 29.73
C HIS A 163 0.54 -10.08 30.20
N GLN A 164 1.81 -9.79 29.92
CA GLN A 164 2.93 -10.72 30.07
C GLN A 164 3.31 -10.92 31.55
N GLY A 165 3.10 -12.13 32.10
CA GLY A 165 3.68 -12.53 33.38
C GLY A 165 5.22 -12.56 33.34
N PRO A 166 5.89 -13.20 34.33
CA PRO A 166 7.32 -13.44 34.27
C PRO A 166 7.73 -14.01 32.93
N CYS A 167 8.71 -13.39 32.31
CA CYS A 167 9.24 -13.89 31.07
C CYS A 167 10.00 -15.18 31.33
N ASP A 168 9.64 -16.24 30.64
CA ASP A 168 10.29 -17.55 30.73
C ASP A 168 11.54 -17.64 29.84
N SER A 169 11.87 -16.58 29.11
CA SER A 169 13.13 -16.43 28.38
C SER A 169 14.10 -15.39 29.02
N ARG A 170 15.40 -15.56 28.77
CA ARG A 170 16.46 -14.60 29.18
C ARG A 170 17.51 -14.41 28.08
N PRO A 171 18.14 -13.23 28.00
CA PRO A 171 19.14 -12.97 26.97
C PRO A 171 20.42 -13.77 27.20
N ILE A 172 21.12 -14.09 26.12
CA ILE A 172 22.55 -14.41 26.16
C ILE A 172 23.28 -13.10 25.84
N PHE A 173 24.03 -12.58 26.82
CA PHE A 173 24.73 -11.31 26.64
C PHE A 173 25.85 -11.42 25.60
N GLY A 174 25.96 -10.42 24.73
CA GLY A 174 26.93 -10.39 23.65
C GLY A 174 26.49 -11.06 22.34
N ASP A 175 25.43 -11.86 22.35
CA ASP A 175 24.87 -12.47 21.14
C ASP A 175 23.34 -12.45 21.16
N ARG A 176 22.76 -11.52 20.39
CA ARG A 176 21.30 -11.34 20.30
C ARG A 176 20.62 -12.33 19.35
N SER A 177 21.40 -13.14 18.62
CA SER A 177 20.85 -14.21 17.79
C SER A 177 20.46 -15.44 18.60
N VAL A 178 20.82 -15.49 19.89
CA VAL A 178 20.52 -16.59 20.79
C VAL A 178 19.99 -16.08 22.12
N PHE A 179 19.22 -16.92 22.79
CA PHE A 179 18.66 -16.64 24.11
C PHE A 179 18.56 -17.94 24.91
N GLN A 180 18.12 -17.87 26.16
CA GLN A 180 17.83 -19.06 26.94
C GLN A 180 16.35 -19.10 27.29
N GLN A 181 15.70 -20.22 27.02
CA GLN A 181 14.33 -20.49 27.44
C GLN A 181 14.35 -21.40 28.67
N PHE A 182 13.57 -21.05 29.70
CA PHE A 182 13.40 -21.91 30.87
C PHE A 182 12.32 -22.93 30.58
N VAL A 183 12.70 -24.21 30.63
CA VAL A 183 11.77 -25.33 30.49
C VAL A 183 11.70 -26.05 31.83
N GLU A 184 10.49 -26.17 32.38
CA GLU A 184 10.25 -26.82 33.67
C GLU A 184 10.74 -28.27 33.63
N GLY A 185 11.60 -28.65 34.59
CA GLY A 185 12.22 -29.98 34.66
C GLY A 185 13.48 -30.18 33.82
N VAL A 186 13.76 -29.31 32.84
CA VAL A 186 14.98 -29.37 31.98
C VAL A 186 15.99 -28.25 32.33
N ASN A 187 15.53 -27.16 32.97
CA ASN A 187 16.26 -25.91 33.26
C ASN A 187 16.43 -25.01 32.01
N TRP A 188 17.39 -24.07 32.05
CA TRP A 188 17.66 -23.13 30.96
C TRP A 188 18.31 -23.84 29.78
N HIS A 189 17.67 -23.74 28.62
CA HIS A 189 18.16 -24.27 27.37
C HIS A 189 18.48 -23.13 26.40
N ASN A 190 19.62 -23.22 25.70
CA ASN A 190 19.93 -22.26 24.65
C ASN A 190 18.97 -22.43 23.48
N MET A 191 18.43 -21.32 23.01
CA MET A 191 17.56 -21.21 21.85
C MET A 191 18.19 -20.24 20.88
N THR A 192 18.04 -20.51 19.59
CA THR A 192 18.44 -19.57 18.54
C THR A 192 17.22 -18.81 18.09
N CYS A 193 17.35 -17.51 17.93
CA CYS A 193 16.33 -16.71 17.29
C CYS A 193 16.23 -17.08 15.81
N PRO A 194 15.01 -17.19 15.27
CA PRO A 194 14.80 -17.40 13.83
C PRO A 194 15.55 -16.36 12.99
N GLY A 195 15.98 -16.74 11.79
CA GLY A 195 16.72 -15.85 10.89
C GLY A 195 16.07 -14.47 10.73
N ASN A 196 16.88 -13.40 10.82
CA ASN A 196 16.47 -11.99 10.79
C ASN A 196 15.68 -11.48 12.00
N THR A 197 15.62 -12.26 13.07
CA THR A 197 15.09 -11.81 14.36
C THR A 197 16.21 -11.79 15.39
N GLN A 198 16.09 -10.88 16.37
CA GLN A 198 16.98 -10.80 17.51
C GLN A 198 16.18 -10.88 18.78
N TYR A 199 16.77 -11.50 19.79
CA TYR A 199 16.15 -11.62 21.09
C TYR A 199 15.98 -10.24 21.72
N SER A 200 14.73 -9.90 22.06
CA SER A 200 14.41 -8.71 22.85
C SER A 200 13.91 -9.16 24.21
N ALA A 201 14.64 -8.78 25.25
CA ALA A 201 14.18 -9.02 26.60
C ALA A 201 12.90 -8.23 26.90
N LEU A 202 12.70 -7.04 26.32
CA LEU A 202 11.45 -6.30 26.45
C LEU A 202 10.25 -7.08 25.89
N ALA A 203 10.40 -7.70 24.72
CA ALA A 203 9.32 -8.45 24.08
C ALA A 203 9.12 -9.88 24.62
N CYS A 204 10.07 -10.39 25.41
CA CYS A 204 10.09 -11.79 25.87
C CYS A 204 10.16 -12.80 24.72
N GLY A 205 11.07 -12.56 23.78
CA GLY A 205 11.22 -13.43 22.61
C GLY A 205 11.96 -12.74 21.47
N CYS A 206 11.99 -13.42 20.34
CA CYS A 206 12.68 -12.93 19.15
C CYS A 206 11.79 -11.93 18.40
N VAL A 207 12.32 -10.74 18.17
CA VAL A 207 11.66 -9.67 17.43
C VAL A 207 12.40 -9.39 16.15
N TYR A 208 11.66 -8.95 15.13
CA TYR A 208 12.24 -8.61 13.85
C TYR A 208 13.20 -7.42 13.96
N HIS A 209 14.44 -7.58 13.50
CA HIS A 209 15.41 -6.50 13.46
C HIS A 209 15.37 -5.82 12.08
N LYS A 210 15.00 -4.54 12.01
CA LYS A 210 15.23 -3.74 10.80
C LYS A 210 16.74 -3.60 10.60
N GLY A 211 17.30 -4.35 9.65
CA GLY A 211 18.74 -4.31 9.33
C GLY A 211 19.41 -5.66 9.05
N TYR A 212 18.72 -6.79 9.16
CA TYR A 212 19.22 -8.09 8.69
C TYR A 212 18.32 -8.59 7.55
N GLU A 213 18.78 -8.47 6.30
CA GLU A 213 18.19 -9.16 5.15
C GLU A 213 18.92 -10.50 4.93
N GLY A 214 18.61 -11.51 5.73
CA GLY A 214 18.75 -12.89 5.30
C GLY A 214 17.72 -13.13 4.18
N VAL A 215 18.18 -13.15 2.94
CA VAL A 215 17.32 -13.27 1.76
C VAL A 215 16.70 -14.67 1.74
N CYS A 216 15.36 -14.80 1.89
CA CYS A 216 14.72 -16.05 1.47
C CYS A 216 14.97 -16.19 -0.03
N LYS A 217 15.55 -17.32 -0.44
CA LYS A 217 15.51 -17.73 -1.84
C LYS A 217 14.23 -18.57 -2.01
N PRO A 218 13.27 -18.15 -2.85
CA PRO A 218 12.08 -18.95 -3.08
C PRO A 218 12.48 -20.30 -3.68
N GLU A 219 11.87 -21.39 -3.21
CA GLU A 219 11.92 -22.69 -3.86
C GLU A 219 10.93 -22.82 -5.01
N LEU A 220 9.80 -22.13 -4.86
CA LEU A 220 8.71 -22.03 -5.81
C LEU A 220 8.14 -20.62 -5.70
N TYR A 221 8.01 -19.93 -6.83
CA TYR A 221 7.39 -18.61 -6.91
C TYR A 221 6.47 -18.54 -8.13
N LEU A 222 5.16 -18.45 -7.89
CA LEU A 222 4.14 -18.37 -8.93
C LEU A 222 3.39 -17.03 -8.83
N PRO A 223 3.73 -16.03 -9.66
CA PRO A 223 3.11 -14.70 -9.61
C PRO A 223 1.75 -14.61 -10.31
N PHE A 224 1.39 -15.61 -11.14
CA PHE A 224 0.15 -15.66 -11.92
C PHE A 224 -0.11 -14.46 -12.87
N SER A 225 0.85 -13.54 -13.01
CA SER A 225 0.70 -12.33 -13.84
C SER A 225 0.69 -12.57 -15.35
N LYS A 226 1.28 -13.68 -15.83
CA LYS A 226 1.39 -13.98 -17.27
C LYS A 226 1.20 -15.45 -17.63
N ASN A 227 1.59 -16.37 -16.76
CA ASN A 227 1.58 -17.81 -16.99
C ASN A 227 1.67 -18.56 -15.65
N PHE A 228 1.78 -19.90 -15.72
CA PHE A 228 1.97 -20.76 -14.56
C PHE A 228 3.44 -21.19 -14.39
N ILE A 229 4.41 -20.42 -14.89
CA ILE A 229 5.84 -20.74 -14.79
C ILE A 229 6.37 -20.42 -13.40
N ASP A 230 7.29 -21.24 -12.90
CA ASP A 230 8.06 -20.99 -11.68
C ASP A 230 9.16 -19.94 -11.91
N TYR A 231 9.03 -18.80 -11.23
CA TYR A 231 9.96 -17.68 -11.28
C TYR A 231 10.97 -17.67 -10.13
N SER A 232 11.03 -18.73 -9.33
CA SER A 232 12.00 -18.85 -8.24
C SER A 232 13.46 -18.97 -8.69
N GLY A 233 13.67 -19.29 -9.98
CA GLY A 233 14.96 -19.67 -10.55
C GLY A 233 15.23 -21.18 -10.51
N ASN A 234 14.41 -21.97 -9.80
CA ASN A 234 14.54 -23.44 -9.75
C ASN A 234 13.87 -24.16 -10.92
N LYS A 235 13.07 -23.45 -11.72
CA LYS A 235 12.42 -23.94 -12.95
C LYS A 235 11.60 -25.21 -12.70
N ARG A 236 10.83 -25.25 -11.61
CA ARG A 236 9.93 -26.36 -11.29
C ARG A 236 8.88 -26.51 -12.40
N GLU A 237 8.57 -27.75 -12.77
CA GLU A 237 7.53 -28.04 -13.76
C GLU A 237 6.15 -27.89 -13.10
N VAL A 238 5.36 -26.94 -13.60
CA VAL A 238 4.00 -26.65 -13.13
C VAL A 238 3.02 -27.01 -14.24
N ILE A 239 2.10 -27.92 -13.95
CA ILE A 239 1.08 -28.41 -14.87
C ILE A 239 -0.27 -27.84 -14.45
N SER A 240 -0.89 -27.08 -15.36
CA SER A 240 -2.26 -26.62 -15.17
C SER A 240 -3.25 -27.65 -15.69
N HIS A 241 -4.15 -28.09 -14.82
CA HIS A 241 -5.28 -28.94 -15.16
C HIS A 241 -6.56 -28.08 -15.15
N GLY A 242 -6.74 -27.27 -16.19
CA GLY A 242 -7.96 -26.46 -16.40
C GLY A 242 -8.03 -25.12 -15.64
N VAL A 243 -6.96 -24.72 -14.92
CA VAL A 243 -6.90 -23.43 -14.23
C VAL A 243 -6.76 -22.30 -15.25
N LYS A 244 -7.58 -21.26 -15.11
CA LYS A 244 -7.63 -20.13 -16.06
C LYS A 244 -6.87 -18.94 -15.49
N LEU A 245 -6.10 -18.27 -16.34
CA LEU A 245 -5.51 -16.98 -16.02
C LEU A 245 -6.47 -15.86 -16.42
N THR A 246 -6.75 -14.93 -15.51
CA THR A 246 -7.56 -13.75 -15.82
C THR A 246 -6.69 -12.69 -16.51
N ARG A 247 -7.32 -11.72 -17.19
CA ARG A 247 -6.59 -10.63 -17.88
C ARG A 247 -5.86 -9.72 -16.89
N GLU A 248 -6.31 -9.70 -15.64
CA GLU A 248 -5.79 -8.94 -14.52
C GLU A 248 -4.65 -9.66 -13.77
N GLY A 249 -4.28 -10.88 -14.17
CA GLY A 249 -3.16 -11.63 -13.58
C GLY A 249 -3.51 -12.56 -12.43
N TYR A 250 -4.76 -13.04 -12.34
CA TYR A 250 -5.19 -13.97 -11.29
C TYR A 250 -5.36 -15.40 -11.80
N ALA A 251 -5.11 -16.38 -10.94
CA ALA A 251 -5.43 -17.79 -11.24
C ALA A 251 -6.84 -18.12 -10.72
N TYR A 252 -7.75 -18.49 -11.63
CA TYR A 252 -9.11 -18.92 -11.31
C TYR A 252 -9.26 -20.44 -11.31
N PHE A 253 -9.80 -20.94 -10.20
CA PHE A 253 -10.12 -22.35 -9.95
C PHE A 253 -11.65 -22.49 -9.90
N ASP A 254 -12.21 -23.36 -10.72
CA ASP A 254 -13.66 -23.55 -10.87
C ASP A 254 -14.28 -24.61 -9.94
N GLY A 255 -13.46 -25.29 -9.13
CA GLY A 255 -13.87 -26.41 -8.29
C GLY A 255 -13.54 -27.80 -8.86
N ASP A 256 -13.07 -27.92 -10.11
CA ASP A 256 -12.56 -29.17 -10.68
C ASP A 256 -11.11 -29.03 -11.18
N SER A 257 -10.72 -27.80 -11.48
CA SER A 257 -9.37 -27.40 -11.92
C SER A 257 -8.36 -27.32 -10.78
N TYR A 258 -7.09 -27.57 -11.11
CA TYR A 258 -6.00 -27.56 -10.13
C TYR A 258 -4.62 -27.36 -10.80
N LEU A 259 -3.64 -26.96 -9.99
CA LEU A 259 -2.23 -26.95 -10.40
C LEU A 259 -1.49 -28.13 -9.75
N GLU A 260 -0.63 -28.77 -10.53
CA GLU A 260 0.27 -29.83 -10.09
C GLU A 260 1.71 -29.36 -10.27
N ILE A 261 2.47 -29.31 -9.18
CA ILE A 261 3.88 -28.91 -9.16
C ILE A 261 4.71 -30.18 -8.95
N LYS A 262 5.40 -30.59 -10.01
CA LYS A 262 6.19 -31.83 -10.01
C LYS A 262 7.48 -31.68 -9.22
N LYS A 263 7.87 -32.78 -8.57
CA LYS A 263 9.17 -32.89 -7.87
C LYS A 263 9.37 -31.76 -6.85
N PHE A 264 8.34 -31.41 -6.09
CA PHE A 264 8.49 -30.54 -4.92
C PHE A 264 9.10 -31.36 -3.78
N LEU A 265 10.39 -31.69 -3.94
CA LEU A 265 11.02 -32.87 -3.31
C LEU A 265 11.47 -32.70 -1.86
N ASN A 266 11.28 -31.57 -1.18
CA ASN A 266 11.96 -31.37 0.10
C ASN A 266 11.11 -30.64 1.15
N PHE A 267 10.29 -31.39 1.88
CA PHE A 267 9.98 -31.04 3.28
C PHE A 267 11.02 -31.63 4.27
N GLU A 268 12.08 -32.28 3.80
CA GLU A 268 13.17 -32.82 4.65
C GLU A 268 14.03 -31.75 5.35
N GLN A 269 13.85 -30.48 4.99
CA GLN A 269 14.54 -29.35 5.57
C GLN A 269 13.83 -28.79 6.79
N SER A 270 14.63 -28.18 7.67
CA SER A 270 14.23 -27.76 9.02
C SER A 270 13.19 -26.65 9.03
N GLU A 271 13.24 -25.76 8.04
CA GLU A 271 12.44 -24.53 8.04
C GLU A 271 11.69 -24.37 6.72
N ILE A 272 10.38 -24.21 6.80
CA ILE A 272 9.54 -23.89 5.64
C ILE A 272 8.72 -22.62 5.91
N THR A 273 8.49 -21.85 4.86
CA THR A 273 7.49 -20.80 4.84
C THR A 273 6.66 -20.91 3.57
N VAL A 274 5.35 -20.98 3.71
CA VAL A 274 4.37 -21.02 2.62
C VAL A 274 3.47 -19.81 2.74
N ALA A 275 3.49 -18.93 1.74
CA ALA A 275 2.55 -17.82 1.61
C ALA A 275 1.55 -18.08 0.49
N VAL A 276 0.28 -17.73 0.69
CA VAL A 276 -0.77 -17.79 -0.33
C VAL A 276 -1.83 -16.74 -0.06
N ARG A 277 -2.31 -16.07 -1.11
CA ARG A 277 -3.45 -15.14 -1.04
C ARG A 277 -4.59 -15.64 -1.92
N PHE A 278 -5.77 -15.79 -1.35
CA PHE A 278 -6.92 -16.33 -2.08
C PHE A 278 -8.24 -15.62 -1.79
N LEU A 279 -9.14 -15.60 -2.78
CA LEU A 279 -10.53 -15.16 -2.67
C LEU A 279 -11.44 -16.35 -2.94
N LYS A 280 -12.22 -16.76 -1.94
CA LYS A 280 -13.10 -17.94 -2.03
C LYS A 280 -14.49 -17.58 -2.56
N GLU A 281 -15.05 -18.41 -3.43
CA GLU A 281 -16.45 -18.28 -3.90
C GLU A 281 -17.42 -19.18 -3.13
N ASN A 282 -16.97 -20.36 -2.68
CA ASN A 282 -17.82 -21.31 -1.98
C ASN A 282 -18.12 -20.85 -0.53
N LYS A 283 -19.41 -20.83 -0.18
CA LYS A 283 -19.93 -20.38 1.14
C LYS A 283 -20.02 -21.49 2.20
N GLY A 284 -19.70 -22.74 1.86
CA GLY A 284 -19.79 -23.88 2.79
C GLY A 284 -18.86 -25.04 2.41
N GLY A 285 -18.64 -25.96 3.35
CA GLY A 285 -17.74 -27.11 3.20
C GLY A 285 -16.29 -26.82 3.61
N LEU A 286 -15.49 -27.89 3.74
CA LEU A 286 -14.03 -27.81 3.88
C LEU A 286 -13.43 -27.96 2.48
N THR A 287 -12.81 -26.89 1.98
CA THR A 287 -12.13 -26.86 0.68
C THR A 287 -10.62 -26.90 0.88
N VAL A 288 -9.90 -27.61 0.01
CA VAL A 288 -8.43 -27.68 0.04
C VAL A 288 -7.82 -26.56 -0.79
N VAL A 289 -7.04 -25.67 -0.16
CA VAL A 289 -6.29 -24.64 -0.89
C VAL A 289 -4.98 -25.22 -1.40
N MET A 290 -4.25 -25.95 -0.55
CA MET A 290 -2.97 -26.56 -0.90
C MET A 290 -2.78 -27.88 -0.17
N SER A 291 -2.18 -28.86 -0.85
CA SER A 291 -1.82 -30.15 -0.27
C SER A 291 -0.58 -30.75 -0.93
N ASN A 292 0.26 -31.43 -0.16
CA ASN A 292 1.37 -32.21 -0.70
C ASN A 292 0.99 -33.67 -1.08
N SER A 293 -0.30 -34.01 -1.09
CA SER A 293 -0.80 -35.27 -1.64
C SER A 293 -2.30 -35.21 -1.92
N ILE A 294 -2.77 -35.90 -2.96
CA ILE A 294 -4.20 -35.99 -3.28
C ILE A 294 -4.87 -37.18 -2.55
N SER A 295 -4.19 -38.32 -2.45
CA SER A 295 -4.76 -39.58 -1.96
C SER A 295 -3.80 -40.38 -1.06
N GLU A 296 -2.81 -41.07 -1.64
CA GLU A 296 -1.80 -41.84 -0.92
C GLU A 296 -0.38 -41.56 -1.48
N PRO A 297 0.66 -41.44 -0.61
CA PRO A 297 0.56 -41.45 0.85
C PRO A 297 -0.21 -40.25 1.38
N LYS A 298 -0.90 -40.40 2.51
CA LYS A 298 -1.70 -39.31 3.11
C LYS A 298 -0.90 -38.00 3.22
N PRO A 299 -1.54 -36.84 3.01
CA PRO A 299 -0.84 -35.56 3.05
C PRO A 299 -0.29 -35.27 4.45
N THR A 300 0.94 -34.77 4.48
CA THR A 300 1.65 -34.35 5.69
C THR A 300 1.72 -32.83 5.81
N PHE A 301 1.29 -32.09 4.79
CA PHE A 301 1.08 -30.65 4.79
C PHE A 301 -0.23 -30.31 4.09
N LEU A 302 -1.08 -29.51 4.74
CA LEU A 302 -2.39 -29.11 4.25
C LEU A 302 -2.75 -27.68 4.64
N ILE A 303 -3.30 -26.92 3.68
CA ILE A 303 -4.03 -25.68 3.95
C ILE A 303 -5.47 -25.91 3.51
N LEU A 304 -6.38 -25.89 4.48
CA LEU A 304 -7.82 -26.02 4.26
C LEU A 304 -8.51 -24.69 4.52
N ASN A 305 -9.60 -24.45 3.82
CA ASN A 305 -10.49 -23.32 4.04
C ASN A 305 -11.89 -23.83 4.39
N SER A 306 -12.55 -23.14 5.32
CA SER A 306 -13.95 -23.36 5.71
C SER A 306 -14.76 -22.07 5.52
N ALA A 307 -16.02 -22.06 5.98
CA ALA A 307 -16.87 -20.87 5.89
C ALA A 307 -16.23 -19.64 6.57
N LYS A 308 -15.59 -19.80 7.74
CA LYS A 308 -15.05 -18.69 8.54
C LYS A 308 -13.56 -18.80 8.87
N ASN A 309 -12.91 -19.92 8.60
CA ASN A 309 -11.52 -20.15 9.02
C ASN A 309 -10.66 -20.75 7.90
N VAL A 310 -9.37 -20.52 7.99
CA VAL A 310 -8.32 -21.32 7.36
C VAL A 310 -7.70 -22.23 8.41
N HIS A 311 -7.36 -23.44 8.01
CA HIS A 311 -6.72 -24.44 8.84
C HIS A 311 -5.38 -24.83 8.19
N ALA A 312 -4.28 -24.62 8.89
CA ALA A 312 -2.97 -25.12 8.48
C ALA A 312 -2.63 -26.36 9.29
N MET A 313 -2.33 -27.47 8.61
CA MET A 313 -2.01 -28.74 9.24
C MET A 313 -0.67 -29.26 8.75
N ILE A 314 0.15 -29.74 9.69
CA ILE A 314 1.36 -30.50 9.38
C ILE A 314 1.38 -31.82 10.12
N LYS A 315 2.12 -32.79 9.59
CA LYS A 315 2.43 -34.06 10.24
C LYS A 315 3.94 -34.21 10.33
N ASN A 316 4.46 -34.34 11.55
CA ASN A 316 5.90 -34.44 11.78
C ASN A 316 6.43 -35.87 11.52
N THR A 317 7.76 -36.03 11.49
CA THR A 317 8.45 -37.33 11.41
C THR A 317 8.17 -38.24 12.61
N GLY A 318 7.76 -37.68 13.75
CA GLY A 318 7.25 -38.39 14.93
C GLY A 318 5.82 -38.95 14.76
N ASN A 319 5.20 -38.78 13.60
CA ASN A 319 3.83 -39.20 13.27
C ASN A 319 2.72 -38.45 14.05
N GLU A 320 3.05 -37.32 14.67
CA GLU A 320 2.12 -36.40 15.32
C GLU A 320 1.56 -35.38 14.32
N ILE A 321 0.33 -34.95 14.55
CA ILE A 321 -0.38 -34.00 13.69
C ILE A 321 -0.60 -32.70 14.47
N PHE A 322 -0.17 -31.59 13.89
CA PHE A 322 -0.37 -30.25 14.43
C PHE A 322 -1.30 -29.48 13.50
N THR A 323 -2.20 -28.69 14.09
CA THR A 323 -3.13 -27.85 13.34
C THR A 323 -3.28 -26.49 13.99
N LEU A 324 -3.28 -25.44 13.17
CA LEU A 324 -3.62 -24.08 13.55
C LEU A 324 -4.80 -23.57 12.74
N HIS A 325 -5.49 -22.58 13.30
CA HIS A 325 -6.70 -22.00 12.74
C HIS A 325 -6.60 -20.48 12.74
N GLY A 326 -6.96 -19.85 11.63
CA GLY A 326 -7.01 -18.39 11.50
C GLY A 326 -8.31 -17.95 10.83
N VAL A 327 -8.78 -16.74 11.16
CA VAL A 327 -10.10 -16.25 10.74
C VAL A 327 -10.03 -15.62 9.35
N THR A 328 -10.90 -16.07 8.45
CA THR A 328 -11.06 -15.49 7.10
C THR A 328 -12.16 -14.45 7.03
N ARG A 329 -12.02 -13.49 6.10
CA ARG A 329 -13.05 -12.51 5.73
C ARG A 329 -13.84 -13.03 4.52
N GLU A 330 -15.17 -13.10 4.65
CA GLU A 330 -16.06 -13.51 3.57
C GLU A 330 -16.12 -12.43 2.47
N GLY A 331 -16.16 -12.83 1.20
CA GLY A 331 -16.20 -11.92 0.05
C GLY A 331 -14.94 -11.05 -0.14
N ASN A 332 -13.86 -11.36 0.58
CA ASN A 332 -12.62 -10.60 0.58
C ASN A 332 -11.43 -11.52 0.30
N TRP A 333 -10.34 -10.94 -0.18
CA TRP A 333 -9.05 -11.62 -0.27
C TRP A 333 -8.56 -11.98 1.13
N ASN A 334 -8.04 -13.19 1.27
CA ASN A 334 -7.45 -13.72 2.49
C ASN A 334 -5.98 -14.03 2.26
N THR A 335 -5.09 -13.35 2.99
CA THR A 335 -3.66 -13.63 2.98
C THR A 335 -3.34 -14.62 4.08
N VAL A 336 -2.67 -15.72 3.72
CA VAL A 336 -2.30 -16.81 4.62
C VAL A 336 -0.80 -17.05 4.52
N LYS A 337 -0.11 -17.09 5.66
CA LYS A 337 1.30 -17.47 5.77
C LYS A 337 1.46 -18.55 6.82
N VAL A 338 2.01 -19.69 6.42
CA VAL A 338 2.32 -20.83 7.31
C VAL A 338 3.83 -20.93 7.43
N MET A 339 4.36 -21.01 8.64
CA MET A 339 5.80 -21.14 8.88
C MET A 339 6.03 -22.30 9.86
N HIS A 340 7.07 -23.10 9.63
CA HIS A 340 7.46 -24.18 10.53
C HIS A 340 8.97 -24.28 10.56
N ASP A 341 9.55 -24.39 11.76
CA ASP A 341 11.01 -24.33 12.01
C ASP A 341 11.55 -25.55 12.79
N GLU A 342 10.87 -26.69 12.67
CA GLU A 342 11.03 -27.89 13.51
C GLU A 342 10.63 -27.75 14.98
N ASN A 343 10.39 -26.56 15.53
CA ASN A 343 10.01 -26.42 16.93
C ASN A 343 8.55 -25.98 17.07
N LYS A 344 8.13 -25.08 16.19
CA LYS A 344 6.80 -24.48 16.22
C LYS A 344 6.22 -24.36 14.83
N LEU A 345 4.90 -24.38 14.78
CA LEU A 345 4.09 -24.07 13.62
C LEU A 345 3.47 -22.70 13.87
N ASP A 346 3.65 -21.77 12.94
CA ASP A 346 3.07 -20.44 12.95
C ASP A 346 2.10 -20.29 11.78
N LEU A 347 1.01 -19.55 12.01
CA LEU A 347 -0.01 -19.23 11.02
C LEU A 347 -0.40 -17.76 11.15
N ILE A 348 -0.21 -16.99 10.08
CA ILE A 348 -0.71 -15.63 9.93
C ILE A 348 -1.87 -15.64 8.94
N VAL A 349 -3.03 -15.12 9.34
CA VAL A 349 -4.18 -14.92 8.46
C VAL A 349 -4.65 -13.48 8.56
N ASN A 350 -4.60 -12.73 7.44
CA ASN A 350 -4.97 -11.32 7.39
C ASN A 350 -4.33 -10.48 8.51
N ASP A 351 -3.01 -10.62 8.65
CA ASP A 351 -2.15 -9.96 9.66
C ASP A 351 -2.38 -10.40 11.11
N ILE A 352 -3.23 -11.41 11.34
CA ILE A 352 -3.46 -12.00 12.66
C ILE A 352 -2.56 -13.23 12.81
N TYR A 353 -1.65 -13.16 13.77
CA TYR A 353 -0.68 -14.22 14.07
C TYR A 353 -1.21 -15.23 15.10
N THR A 354 -0.96 -16.51 14.85
CA THR A 354 -1.23 -17.64 15.75
C THR A 354 -0.07 -18.62 15.70
N GLU A 355 0.29 -19.24 16.82
CA GLU A 355 1.40 -20.19 16.89
C GLU A 355 1.08 -21.38 17.79
N ARG A 356 1.82 -22.48 17.62
CA ARG A 356 1.88 -23.60 18.57
C ARG A 356 3.18 -24.37 18.45
N TRP A 357 3.59 -25.01 19.54
CA TRP A 357 4.66 -26.01 19.49
C TRP A 357 4.28 -27.17 18.55
N ALA A 358 5.20 -27.50 17.66
CA ALA A 358 5.08 -28.52 16.63
C ALA A 358 6.48 -29.09 16.34
N ILE A 359 6.98 -29.85 17.33
CA ILE A 359 8.36 -30.33 17.35
C ILE A 359 8.58 -31.39 16.26
N GLY A 360 9.72 -31.35 15.58
CA GLY A 360 10.12 -32.30 14.55
C GLY A 360 9.78 -31.85 13.13
N LYS A 361 10.61 -32.28 12.19
CA LYS A 361 10.49 -32.03 10.75
C LYS A 361 9.16 -32.50 10.19
N ILE A 362 8.67 -31.84 9.14
CA ILE A 362 7.52 -32.32 8.38
C ILE A 362 7.89 -33.62 7.68
N MET A 363 7.05 -34.64 7.82
CA MET A 363 7.26 -35.94 7.20
C MET A 363 7.17 -35.78 5.66
N ASP A 364 8.18 -36.25 4.93
CA ASP A 364 8.14 -36.26 3.47
C ASP A 364 7.15 -37.32 2.94
N THR A 365 6.43 -36.96 1.89
CA THR A 365 5.47 -37.83 1.19
C THR A 365 6.02 -38.34 -0.14
N GLN A 366 7.15 -37.81 -0.63
CA GLN A 366 7.68 -38.06 -1.98
C GLN A 366 6.65 -37.84 -3.10
N SER A 367 5.64 -37.01 -2.83
CA SER A 367 4.54 -36.69 -3.74
C SER A 367 4.67 -35.27 -4.31
N ASN A 368 3.91 -34.97 -5.35
CA ASN A 368 3.81 -33.63 -5.92
C ASN A 368 3.03 -32.68 -4.98
N LEU A 369 3.25 -31.39 -5.15
CA LEU A 369 2.45 -30.35 -4.51
C LEU A 369 1.25 -30.02 -5.40
N TYR A 370 0.06 -29.95 -4.80
CA TYR A 370 -1.19 -29.68 -5.48
C TYR A 370 -1.86 -28.42 -4.90
N ILE A 371 -2.38 -27.59 -5.79
CA ILE A 371 -3.15 -26.39 -5.43
C ILE A 371 -4.58 -26.61 -5.91
N GLY A 372 -5.53 -26.57 -4.98
CA GLY A 372 -6.95 -26.66 -5.27
C GLY A 372 -7.55 -28.05 -5.39
N LYS A 373 -6.80 -29.15 -5.18
CA LYS A 373 -7.31 -30.53 -5.29
C LYS A 373 -6.98 -31.44 -4.10
N SER A 374 -7.94 -32.31 -3.76
CA SER A 374 -7.82 -33.43 -2.81
C SER A 374 -8.92 -34.45 -3.09
N ASP A 375 -8.67 -35.73 -2.82
CA ASP A 375 -9.71 -36.78 -2.88
C ASP A 375 -10.52 -36.89 -1.58
N LYS A 376 -10.12 -36.18 -0.52
CA LYS A 376 -10.76 -36.24 0.82
C LYS A 376 -11.56 -34.99 1.17
N PHE A 377 -11.25 -33.86 0.54
CA PHE A 377 -11.90 -32.57 0.77
C PHE A 377 -12.45 -32.02 -0.54
N GLN A 378 -13.34 -31.05 -0.45
CA GLN A 378 -13.82 -30.39 -1.66
C GLN A 378 -12.67 -29.62 -2.32
N SER A 379 -12.60 -29.66 -3.64
CA SER A 379 -11.65 -28.87 -4.42
C SER A 379 -11.92 -27.36 -4.23
N PHE A 380 -10.88 -26.55 -4.41
CA PHE A 380 -10.99 -25.11 -4.26
C PHE A 380 -11.73 -24.48 -5.44
N LYS A 381 -12.61 -23.52 -5.12
CA LYS A 381 -13.27 -22.67 -6.09
C LYS A 381 -13.09 -21.21 -5.71
N GLY A 382 -12.47 -20.43 -6.58
CA GLY A 382 -12.13 -19.03 -6.34
C GLY A 382 -10.85 -18.60 -7.04
N TYR A 383 -10.25 -17.51 -6.55
CA TYR A 383 -9.10 -16.85 -7.16
C TYR A 383 -7.88 -16.93 -6.25
N ILE A 384 -6.68 -17.01 -6.83
CA ILE A 384 -5.37 -16.94 -6.14
C ILE A 384 -4.48 -15.90 -6.86
N ASP A 385 -3.71 -15.11 -6.09
CA ASP A 385 -2.93 -13.95 -6.58
C ASP A 385 -1.63 -13.68 -5.77
N GLU A 386 -0.79 -12.73 -6.24
CA GLU A 386 0.56 -12.36 -5.80
C GLU A 386 0.71 -11.38 -4.61
N GLY A 387 -0.35 -11.05 -3.87
CA GLY A 387 -0.24 -10.11 -2.73
C GLY A 387 -0.58 -8.65 -3.05
N THR A 388 -0.57 -7.75 -2.06
CA THR A 388 -1.30 -6.47 -2.07
C THR A 388 -0.59 -5.32 -2.81
N SER A 389 -1.40 -4.34 -3.26
CA SER A 389 -0.96 -3.08 -3.88
C SER A 389 0.05 -2.27 -3.06
N GLU A 390 0.10 -2.46 -1.74
CA GLU A 390 0.99 -1.76 -0.80
C GLU A 390 2.44 -2.29 -0.86
N GLU A 391 2.65 -3.55 -1.22
CA GLU A 391 4.00 -4.11 -1.45
C GLU A 391 4.54 -3.73 -2.84
N LYS A 392 3.65 -3.62 -3.84
CA LYS A 392 3.97 -3.03 -5.15
C LYS A 392 4.38 -1.56 -4.99
N GLU A 393 3.62 -0.80 -4.20
CA GLU A 393 3.91 0.59 -3.86
C GLU A 393 5.21 0.73 -3.07
N ARG A 394 5.49 -0.16 -2.11
CA ARG A 394 6.74 -0.13 -1.34
C ARG A 394 7.96 -0.58 -2.14
N LEU A 395 7.82 -1.51 -3.08
CA LEU A 395 8.91 -1.88 -3.99
C LEU A 395 9.20 -0.74 -4.96
N ILE A 396 8.17 -0.08 -5.49
CA ILE A 396 8.29 1.13 -6.30
C ILE A 396 8.97 2.24 -5.50
N LEU A 397 8.51 2.53 -4.28
CA LEU A 397 9.10 3.56 -3.41
C LEU A 397 10.54 3.24 -3.02
N ASN A 398 10.87 1.98 -2.73
CA ASN A 398 12.23 1.58 -2.36
C ASN A 398 13.17 1.52 -3.59
N THR A 399 12.64 1.29 -4.79
CA THR A 399 13.36 1.42 -6.06
C THR A 399 13.57 2.89 -6.41
N LEU A 400 12.58 3.76 -6.17
CA LEU A 400 12.68 5.21 -6.34
C LEU A 400 13.66 5.84 -5.33
N GLU A 401 13.63 5.45 -4.06
CA GLU A 401 14.58 5.92 -3.04
C GLU A 401 16.02 5.45 -3.32
N ASN A 402 16.21 4.21 -3.79
CA ASN A 402 17.53 3.72 -4.17
C ASN A 402 18.02 4.38 -5.48
N PHE A 403 17.12 4.69 -6.41
CA PHE A 403 17.45 5.47 -7.60
C PHE A 403 17.86 6.90 -7.23
N ASP A 404 17.13 7.54 -6.30
CA ASP A 404 17.44 8.88 -5.81
C ASP A 404 18.78 8.91 -5.07
N HIS A 405 19.05 7.90 -4.22
CA HIS A 405 20.30 7.83 -3.50
C HIS A 405 21.49 7.41 -4.37
N ASP A 406 21.37 6.37 -5.20
CA ASP A 406 22.54 5.80 -5.90
C ASP A 406 22.78 6.44 -7.28
N VAL A 407 21.74 6.97 -7.91
CA VAL A 407 21.79 7.60 -9.24
C VAL A 407 21.66 9.12 -9.16
N MET A 408 20.75 9.67 -8.33
CA MET A 408 20.56 11.13 -8.27
C MET A 408 21.64 11.85 -7.44
N THR A 409 22.24 11.21 -6.41
CA THR A 409 23.35 11.84 -5.67
C THR A 409 24.69 11.84 -6.42
N SER A 410 24.85 10.96 -7.41
CA SER A 410 26.01 10.90 -8.31
C SER A 410 25.70 11.47 -9.70
N PHE A 411 24.50 12.07 -9.88
CA PHE A 411 23.96 12.55 -11.15
C PHE A 411 24.87 13.52 -11.92
N ASP A 412 25.57 14.39 -11.19
CA ASP A 412 26.49 15.37 -11.79
C ASP A 412 27.83 14.74 -12.23
N ASP A 413 28.18 13.58 -11.67
CA ASP A 413 29.37 12.79 -12.02
C ASP A 413 29.08 11.75 -13.11
N LEU A 414 27.79 11.51 -13.43
CA LEU A 414 27.36 10.66 -14.54
C LEU A 414 27.55 11.41 -15.87
N PRO A 415 28.24 10.83 -16.86
CA PRO A 415 28.46 11.51 -18.14
C PRO A 415 27.12 11.71 -18.87
N LYS A 416 26.82 12.96 -19.21
CA LYS A 416 25.55 13.35 -19.84
C LYS A 416 25.45 12.80 -21.27
N GLY A 417 24.40 12.01 -21.53
CA GLY A 417 23.99 11.51 -22.83
C GLY A 417 22.48 11.65 -23.02
N VAL A 418 22.03 11.77 -24.27
CA VAL A 418 20.62 11.93 -24.63
C VAL A 418 19.91 10.58 -24.69
N THR A 419 18.75 10.49 -24.06
CA THR A 419 17.84 9.32 -24.04
C THR A 419 17.06 9.19 -25.35
N HIS A 420 16.92 7.96 -25.85
CA HIS A 420 15.82 7.56 -26.74
C HIS A 420 15.23 6.26 -26.19
N ASN A 421 13.91 6.23 -26.05
CA ASN A 421 13.18 5.25 -25.26
C ASN A 421 12.87 3.99 -26.09
N ASP A 422 13.34 2.83 -25.62
CA ASP A 422 12.59 1.56 -25.74
C ASP A 422 12.46 1.01 -24.32
N ILE A 423 11.26 0.54 -23.97
CA ILE A 423 10.80 0.33 -22.59
C ILE A 423 11.24 -1.03 -22.02
N HIS A 424 12.14 -1.74 -22.70
CA HIS A 424 12.62 -3.05 -22.25
C HIS A 424 14.16 -3.21 -22.40
N ASP A 425 14.86 -3.11 -21.27
CA ASP A 425 16.18 -3.69 -20.91
C ASP A 425 17.40 -2.74 -20.65
N LEU A 426 18.34 -3.21 -19.81
CA LEU A 426 19.50 -2.53 -19.16
C LEU A 426 20.84 -2.75 -19.90
N ASN A 427 21.64 -1.71 -20.25
CA ASN A 427 22.93 -1.85 -20.99
C ASN A 427 24.10 -0.85 -20.64
N ILE A 428 25.38 -1.18 -21.00
CA ILE A 428 26.67 -0.43 -20.77
C ILE A 428 27.66 -0.65 -21.97
N ILE A 429 28.41 0.36 -22.46
CA ILE A 429 29.51 0.21 -23.47
C ILE A 429 30.83 0.95 -23.10
N VAL A 430 31.99 0.34 -23.46
CA VAL A 430 33.38 0.69 -23.06
C VAL A 430 34.31 0.79 -24.31
N ASN A 431 35.22 1.77 -24.38
CA ASN A 431 36.24 1.87 -25.44
C ASN A 431 37.59 1.28 -24.97
N TYR A 432 38.17 0.31 -25.69
CA TYR A 432 39.39 -0.40 -25.27
C TYR A 432 40.35 -0.64 -26.44
N HIS A 433 41.55 -0.04 -26.39
CA HIS A 433 42.61 -0.24 -27.39
C HIS A 433 43.97 -0.41 -26.69
N ASP A 434 44.82 -1.32 -27.17
CA ASP A 434 46.14 -1.66 -26.61
C ASP A 434 46.17 -1.86 -25.08
N GLY A 435 45.09 -2.41 -24.51
CA GLY A 435 44.99 -2.69 -23.09
C GLY A 435 44.64 -1.49 -22.20
N LYS A 436 44.18 -0.36 -22.75
CA LYS A 436 43.74 0.83 -21.99
C LYS A 436 42.48 1.50 -22.57
N LEU A 437 41.78 2.23 -21.70
CA LEU A 437 40.56 3.00 -21.98
C LEU A 437 40.90 4.44 -22.45
N GLN A 438 40.24 4.94 -23.49
CA GLN A 438 40.43 6.31 -24.01
C GLN A 438 39.11 7.05 -24.32
N SER A 439 39.11 8.39 -24.11
CA SER A 439 38.01 9.32 -24.42
C SER A 439 38.01 9.79 -25.88
N ILE A 440 36.84 10.05 -26.45
CA ILE A 440 36.68 10.43 -27.87
C ILE A 440 36.54 11.96 -27.98
N GLU A 441 37.32 12.60 -28.88
CA GLU A 441 37.10 13.99 -29.32
C GLU A 441 36.49 14.04 -30.73
N CYS A 442 35.56 14.98 -30.94
CA CYS A 442 34.82 15.16 -32.19
C CYS A 442 35.69 15.75 -33.31
N ASN A 443 36.28 14.88 -34.15
CA ASN A 443 36.47 15.05 -35.60
C ASN A 443 37.69 14.27 -36.08
N THR A 444 37.50 13.18 -36.85
CA THR A 444 38.40 12.81 -37.96
C THR A 444 37.76 11.72 -38.81
N GLU A 445 37.65 11.98 -40.13
CA GLU A 445 37.56 10.95 -41.15
C GLU A 445 38.95 10.33 -41.32
N GLU A 446 39.13 9.02 -41.16
CA GLU A 446 40.30 8.35 -41.75
C GLU A 446 40.13 6.82 -41.93
N ASN A 447 40.10 6.44 -43.21
CA ASN A 447 40.81 5.30 -43.80
C ASN A 447 40.71 3.91 -43.12
N GLY A 448 39.65 3.18 -43.46
CA GLY A 448 39.82 1.86 -44.09
C GLY A 448 40.29 0.67 -43.23
N VAL A 449 40.19 0.74 -41.90
CA VAL A 449 40.43 -0.44 -41.03
C VAL A 449 39.23 -0.64 -40.11
N LYS A 450 38.60 -1.82 -40.19
CA LYS A 450 37.52 -2.24 -39.28
C LYS A 450 38.08 -2.40 -37.86
N ALA A 451 37.92 -1.38 -37.00
CA ALA A 451 37.93 -1.61 -35.57
C ALA A 451 36.84 -2.63 -35.24
N LYS A 452 37.19 -3.69 -34.50
CA LYS A 452 36.20 -4.66 -34.03
C LYS A 452 35.46 -4.05 -32.85
N PHE A 453 34.26 -3.55 -33.10
CA PHE A 453 33.28 -3.31 -32.05
C PHE A 453 32.65 -4.66 -31.69
N GLY A 454 32.80 -5.07 -30.44
CA GLY A 454 32.04 -6.17 -29.88
C GLY A 454 30.94 -5.58 -29.00
N LEU A 455 29.69 -5.84 -29.38
CA LEU A 455 28.55 -5.74 -28.48
C LEU A 455 28.67 -6.84 -27.43
N ILE A 456 28.61 -6.48 -26.15
CA ILE A 456 27.69 -7.23 -25.32
C ILE A 456 26.37 -6.51 -25.47
N ASP A 457 25.61 -7.08 -26.40
CA ASP A 457 24.17 -7.03 -26.49
C ASP A 457 23.61 -7.07 -25.04
N PHE A 458 22.57 -6.30 -24.74
CA PHE A 458 21.45 -6.20 -25.65
C PHE A 458 21.17 -4.79 -26.22
N SER A 459 22.26 -4.13 -26.65
CA SER A 459 22.34 -3.13 -27.73
C SER A 459 21.95 -1.67 -27.46
N ASP A 460 22.97 -0.84 -27.19
CA ASP A 460 22.86 0.62 -27.20
C ASP A 460 23.74 1.33 -28.29
N VAL A 461 23.23 2.49 -28.73
CA VAL A 461 23.89 3.72 -29.25
C VAL A 461 24.12 3.92 -30.77
N ALA A 462 23.13 4.59 -31.37
CA ALA A 462 23.15 5.83 -32.18
C ALA A 462 24.07 6.02 -33.42
N VAL A 463 23.42 6.12 -34.59
CA VAL A 463 23.49 7.30 -35.48
C VAL A 463 22.07 7.59 -36.00
N SER A 464 21.51 8.75 -35.65
CA SER A 464 20.22 9.26 -36.16
C SER A 464 20.36 9.67 -37.65
N PRO A 465 19.34 9.41 -38.50
CA PRO A 465 18.26 10.39 -38.64
C PRO A 465 16.87 9.73 -38.64
N TYR A 466 16.24 9.67 -37.46
CA TYR A 466 14.87 9.18 -37.26
C TYR A 466 13.76 10.13 -37.76
N LEU A 467 14.09 11.22 -38.46
CA LEU A 467 13.09 12.06 -39.12
C LEU A 467 12.54 11.43 -40.41
N PHE A 468 13.28 10.50 -41.04
CA PHE A 468 12.83 9.79 -42.25
C PHE A 468 11.97 8.56 -41.93
N GLU A 469 12.21 7.92 -40.77
CA GLU A 469 11.41 6.78 -40.31
C GLU A 469 10.09 7.20 -39.67
N VAL A 470 10.06 8.31 -38.91
CA VAL A 470 8.77 8.87 -38.44
C VAL A 470 7.92 9.35 -39.62
N ALA A 471 8.52 9.90 -40.68
CA ALA A 471 7.80 10.26 -41.92
C ALA A 471 7.31 9.03 -42.72
N MET A 472 8.02 7.90 -42.68
CA MET A 472 7.61 6.65 -43.32
C MET A 472 6.58 5.86 -42.51
N VAL A 473 6.65 5.93 -41.17
CA VAL A 473 5.65 5.40 -40.25
C VAL A 473 4.36 6.21 -40.36
N ILE A 474 4.42 7.54 -40.46
CA ILE A 474 3.24 8.39 -40.74
C ILE A 474 2.67 8.12 -42.15
N ARG A 475 3.52 7.81 -43.15
CA ARG A 475 3.08 7.39 -44.51
C ARG A 475 2.42 6.01 -44.52
N ASP A 476 2.94 5.04 -43.78
CA ASP A 476 2.38 3.67 -43.72
C ASP A 476 1.22 3.55 -42.73
N LEU A 477 1.13 4.43 -41.72
CA LEU A 477 -0.04 4.58 -40.83
C LEU A 477 -1.22 5.34 -41.48
N THR A 478 -1.03 5.92 -42.67
CA THR A 478 -2.10 6.57 -43.44
C THR A 478 -2.68 5.69 -44.55
N VAL A 479 -2.16 4.46 -44.70
CA VAL A 479 -2.71 3.46 -45.63
C VAL A 479 -2.92 2.16 -44.87
N ASP A 480 -4.19 1.77 -44.70
CA ASP A 480 -4.71 0.54 -44.09
C ASP A 480 -4.93 0.54 -42.56
N ILE A 481 -6.00 1.26 -42.20
CA ILE A 481 -7.07 0.92 -41.25
C ILE A 481 -6.99 -0.48 -40.57
N GLU A 482 -6.88 -0.50 -39.24
CA GLU A 482 -7.81 -1.05 -38.23
C GLU A 482 -7.04 -1.25 -36.89
N ASP A 483 -7.60 -0.75 -35.78
CA ASP A 483 -7.25 -1.06 -34.37
C ASP A 483 -6.24 -0.23 -33.54
N VAL A 484 -6.07 1.09 -33.78
CA VAL A 484 -5.72 2.04 -32.68
C VAL A 484 -6.61 3.28 -32.73
N PRO A 485 -7.34 3.65 -31.65
CA PRO A 485 -8.34 4.71 -31.71
C PRO A 485 -7.71 6.10 -31.68
N HIS A 486 -8.16 7.00 -32.57
CA HIS A 486 -7.80 8.44 -32.64
C HIS A 486 -7.98 9.26 -31.33
N LEU A 487 -8.47 8.61 -30.28
CA LEU A 487 -8.73 9.13 -28.94
C LEU A 487 -7.48 9.46 -28.13
N GLU A 488 -6.34 8.85 -28.46
CA GLU A 488 -5.13 8.90 -27.63
C GLU A 488 -4.20 10.08 -27.95
N ILE A 489 -4.48 10.88 -28.98
CA ILE A 489 -3.63 12.02 -29.39
C ILE A 489 -3.53 13.08 -28.29
N GLY A 490 -4.65 13.43 -27.64
CA GLY A 490 -4.67 14.37 -26.52
C GLY A 490 -4.01 13.80 -25.25
N ALA A 491 -4.09 12.47 -25.08
CA ALA A 491 -3.42 11.75 -24.01
C ALA A 491 -1.90 11.83 -24.17
N TYR A 492 -1.36 11.46 -25.33
CA TYR A 492 0.07 11.50 -25.64
C TYR A 492 0.68 12.89 -25.49
N PHE A 493 -0.05 13.94 -25.87
CA PHE A 493 0.39 15.32 -25.64
C PHE A 493 0.53 15.61 -24.14
N LEU A 494 -0.51 15.34 -23.35
CA LEU A 494 -0.50 15.59 -21.90
C LEU A 494 0.56 14.75 -21.16
N THR A 495 0.82 13.50 -21.59
CA THR A 495 1.89 12.66 -21.04
C THR A 495 3.28 13.28 -21.26
N GLY A 496 3.52 13.86 -22.44
CA GLY A 496 4.75 14.60 -22.73
C GLY A 496 4.94 15.88 -21.90
N TYR A 497 3.87 16.48 -21.37
CA TYR A 497 3.98 17.56 -20.37
C TYR A 497 4.32 17.02 -19.01
N THR A 498 3.62 15.99 -18.54
CA THR A 498 3.77 15.48 -17.17
C THR A 498 5.16 14.91 -16.90
N GLU A 499 5.89 14.54 -17.95
CA GLU A 499 7.22 13.91 -17.86
C GLU A 499 8.36 14.77 -18.46
N GLY A 500 8.10 16.02 -18.86
CA GLY A 500 9.02 16.82 -19.71
C GLY A 500 9.72 18.03 -19.08
N GLU A 501 10.83 18.46 -19.70
CA GLU A 501 11.69 19.60 -19.28
C GLU A 501 11.04 21.01 -19.26
N CYS A 502 9.73 21.11 -19.52
CA CYS A 502 8.97 22.38 -19.53
C CYS A 502 8.14 22.60 -18.27
N ILE A 503 8.19 21.66 -17.33
CA ILE A 503 7.69 21.82 -15.96
C ILE A 503 8.87 22.20 -15.07
N GLY A 504 8.77 23.31 -14.34
CA GLY A 504 9.80 23.70 -13.37
C GLY A 504 9.81 22.82 -12.13
N GLU A 505 10.87 22.92 -11.30
CA GLU A 505 10.95 22.24 -10.00
C GLU A 505 9.76 22.58 -9.07
N ASP A 506 9.18 23.76 -9.25
CA ASP A 506 7.99 24.22 -8.53
C ASP A 506 6.66 23.75 -9.17
N ARG A 507 6.73 22.89 -10.18
CA ARG A 507 5.60 22.33 -10.95
C ARG A 507 4.80 23.35 -11.76
N GLY A 508 5.32 24.58 -11.94
CA GLY A 508 4.77 25.56 -12.86
C GLY A 508 5.10 25.24 -14.32
N ILE A 509 4.23 25.64 -15.26
CA ILE A 509 4.48 25.47 -16.70
C ILE A 509 5.34 26.62 -17.22
N ASP A 510 6.47 26.30 -17.85
CA ASP A 510 7.26 27.25 -18.63
C ASP A 510 6.68 27.38 -20.05
N TYR A 511 5.68 28.25 -20.18
CA TYR A 511 4.99 28.50 -21.45
C TYR A 511 5.93 29.03 -22.55
N ASP A 512 7.01 29.73 -22.20
CA ASP A 512 7.97 30.28 -23.17
C ASP A 512 8.90 29.19 -23.70
N LYS A 513 9.43 28.32 -22.82
CA LYS A 513 10.21 27.14 -23.24
C LYS A 513 9.33 26.19 -24.06
N LEU A 514 8.10 25.98 -23.62
CA LEU A 514 7.13 25.13 -24.29
C LEU A 514 6.90 25.56 -25.74
N LYS A 515 6.55 26.83 -25.94
CA LYS A 515 6.20 27.39 -27.27
C LYS A 515 7.33 27.21 -28.29
N ASN A 516 8.57 27.19 -27.81
CA ASN A 516 9.76 27.07 -28.64
C ASN A 516 10.25 25.62 -28.83
N SER A 517 9.70 24.67 -28.08
CA SER A 517 10.06 23.25 -28.15
C SER A 517 9.69 22.61 -29.50
N GLY A 518 10.45 21.56 -29.88
CA GLY A 518 10.14 20.75 -31.07
C GLY A 518 8.79 20.03 -30.95
N ALA A 519 8.55 19.42 -29.79
CA ALA A 519 7.32 18.68 -29.48
C ALA A 519 6.06 19.55 -29.60
N TYR A 520 6.12 20.82 -29.17
CA TYR A 520 4.97 21.74 -29.31
C TYR A 520 4.68 22.11 -30.77
N LYS A 521 5.73 22.23 -31.61
CA LYS A 521 5.56 22.47 -33.06
C LYS A 521 4.94 21.26 -33.76
N GLU A 522 5.34 20.06 -33.38
CA GLU A 522 4.78 18.81 -33.87
C GLU A 522 3.32 18.66 -33.44
N TYR A 523 3.00 18.87 -32.16
CA TYR A 523 1.62 18.92 -31.67
C TYR A 523 0.74 19.87 -32.47
N LYS A 524 1.21 21.08 -32.75
CA LYS A 524 0.44 22.02 -33.58
C LYS A 524 0.12 21.46 -34.96
N SER A 525 1.07 20.76 -35.58
CA SER A 525 0.85 20.08 -36.85
C SER A 525 -0.18 18.97 -36.71
N GLU A 526 -0.05 18.11 -35.70
CA GLU A 526 -0.95 16.98 -35.44
C GLU A 526 -2.38 17.44 -35.12
N THR A 527 -2.56 18.56 -34.41
CA THR A 527 -3.90 19.10 -34.10
C THR A 527 -4.69 19.49 -35.35
N LEU A 528 -4.04 19.66 -36.51
CA LEU A 528 -4.73 19.88 -37.78
C LEU A 528 -5.56 18.65 -38.20
N GLN A 529 -5.15 17.45 -37.81
CA GLN A 529 -5.85 16.19 -38.11
C GLN A 529 -7.20 16.08 -37.39
N LEU A 530 -7.40 16.82 -36.28
CA LEU A 530 -8.68 16.87 -35.58
C LEU A 530 -9.84 17.24 -36.52
N GLN A 531 -9.57 18.03 -37.56
CA GLN A 531 -10.57 18.47 -38.53
C GLN A 531 -11.23 17.31 -39.29
N THR A 532 -10.56 16.17 -39.41
CA THR A 532 -11.04 15.00 -40.16
C THR A 532 -11.49 13.84 -39.27
N VAL A 533 -11.39 13.96 -37.95
CA VAL A 533 -11.82 12.92 -37.00
C VAL A 533 -13.34 12.72 -37.06
N SER A 534 -13.76 11.45 -37.13
CA SER A 534 -15.18 11.07 -36.99
C SER A 534 -15.54 10.88 -35.52
N LEU A 535 -16.53 11.65 -35.04
CA LEU A 535 -17.06 11.51 -33.67
C LEU A 535 -18.26 10.55 -33.59
N ASP A 536 -18.80 10.13 -34.75
CA ASP A 536 -20.02 9.30 -34.83
C ASP A 536 -19.77 7.84 -34.40
N GLU A 537 -18.53 7.38 -34.51
CA GLU A 537 -18.12 6.00 -34.18
C GLU A 537 -17.71 5.83 -32.72
N LEU A 538 -17.55 6.95 -31.99
CA LEU A 538 -17.13 6.92 -30.59
C LEU A 538 -18.29 6.53 -29.66
N SER A 539 -18.03 5.57 -28.78
CA SER A 539 -18.87 5.32 -27.61
C SER A 539 -18.91 6.54 -26.70
N GLU A 540 -19.88 6.59 -25.78
CA GLU A 540 -20.01 7.73 -24.86
C GLU A 540 -18.79 7.89 -23.94
N ASN A 541 -18.16 6.79 -23.51
CA ASN A 541 -16.95 6.84 -22.68
C ASN A 541 -15.73 7.29 -23.46
N GLU A 542 -15.55 6.78 -24.68
CA GLU A 542 -14.51 7.26 -25.60
C GLU A 542 -14.69 8.76 -25.84
N ARG A 543 -15.88 9.19 -26.20
CA ARG A 543 -16.16 10.61 -26.46
C ARG A 543 -15.91 11.49 -25.23
N LYS A 544 -16.28 11.04 -24.03
CA LYS A 544 -15.96 11.76 -22.78
C LYS A 544 -14.44 11.90 -22.60
N ALA A 545 -13.70 10.81 -22.70
CA ALA A 545 -12.24 10.81 -22.57
C ALA A 545 -11.59 11.75 -23.61
N PHE A 546 -12.03 11.67 -24.87
CA PHE A 546 -11.61 12.54 -25.96
C PHE A 546 -11.78 14.02 -25.62
N PHE A 547 -12.99 14.44 -25.24
CA PHE A 547 -13.29 15.85 -24.98
C PHE A 547 -12.64 16.37 -23.69
N ILE A 548 -12.44 15.54 -22.66
CA ILE A 548 -11.69 15.93 -21.45
C ILE A 548 -10.22 16.20 -21.80
N ASN A 549 -9.56 15.27 -22.50
CA ASN A 549 -8.17 15.45 -22.91
C ASN A 549 -8.02 16.65 -23.84
N LEU A 550 -8.94 16.79 -24.80
CA LEU A 550 -8.90 17.88 -25.78
C LEU A 550 -9.11 19.25 -25.12
N TYR A 551 -10.01 19.35 -24.14
CA TYR A 551 -10.21 20.59 -23.36
C TYR A 551 -8.93 20.97 -22.60
N ASN A 552 -8.31 20.01 -21.92
CA ASN A 552 -7.08 20.24 -21.17
C ASN A 552 -5.91 20.66 -22.09
N ALA A 553 -5.74 19.97 -23.22
CA ALA A 553 -4.73 20.28 -24.22
C ALA A 553 -4.96 21.65 -24.88
N LEU A 554 -6.21 21.97 -25.21
CA LEU A 554 -6.59 23.26 -25.79
C LEU A 554 -6.37 24.43 -24.82
N THR A 555 -6.59 24.21 -23.52
CA THR A 555 -6.33 25.23 -22.50
C THR A 555 -4.85 25.60 -22.49
N ILE A 556 -3.96 24.61 -22.45
CA ILE A 556 -2.50 24.84 -22.47
C ILE A 556 -2.08 25.48 -23.80
N HIS A 557 -2.58 24.97 -24.92
CA HIS A 557 -2.31 25.52 -26.25
C HIS A 557 -2.74 27.00 -26.34
N GLY A 558 -3.96 27.32 -25.91
CA GLY A 558 -4.48 28.68 -25.94
C GLY A 558 -3.65 29.67 -25.11
N LEU A 559 -3.12 29.21 -23.97
CA LEU A 559 -2.22 29.99 -23.11
C LEU A 559 -0.83 30.19 -23.74
N ALA A 560 -0.25 29.13 -24.30
CA ALA A 560 1.04 29.18 -24.98
C ALA A 560 1.03 30.06 -26.25
N GLU A 561 -0.12 30.20 -26.91
CA GLU A 561 -0.27 31.09 -28.06
C GLU A 561 -0.40 32.58 -27.72
N GLN A 562 -0.57 32.95 -26.45
CA GLN A 562 -0.62 34.36 -26.08
C GLN A 562 0.69 35.07 -26.46
N LYS A 563 0.57 36.31 -26.92
CA LYS A 563 1.75 37.13 -27.28
C LYS A 563 2.59 37.49 -26.05
N THR A 564 1.90 37.69 -24.93
CA THR A 564 2.47 37.96 -23.61
C THR A 564 1.72 37.09 -22.62
N LEU A 565 2.44 36.34 -21.79
CA LEU A 565 1.82 35.49 -20.78
C LEU A 565 1.07 36.37 -19.75
N PRO A 566 -0.25 36.18 -19.57
CA PRO A 566 -1.03 37.00 -18.64
C PRO A 566 -0.73 36.65 -17.17
N SER A 567 -1.17 37.50 -16.24
CA SER A 567 -1.06 37.21 -14.81
C SER A 567 -2.17 36.25 -14.35
N SER A 568 -3.32 36.33 -15.00
CA SER A 568 -4.48 35.44 -14.81
C SER A 568 -5.05 35.02 -16.16
N VAL A 569 -5.59 33.81 -16.24
CA VAL A 569 -6.41 33.39 -17.39
C VAL A 569 -7.61 34.34 -17.62
N LEU A 570 -8.11 34.98 -16.56
CA LEU A 570 -9.19 35.96 -16.65
C LEU A 570 -8.80 37.26 -17.39
N ASP A 571 -7.50 37.53 -17.52
CA ASP A 571 -7.01 38.69 -18.29
C ASP A 571 -7.19 38.49 -19.80
N ILE A 572 -7.39 37.25 -20.25
CA ILE A 572 -7.66 36.93 -21.65
C ILE A 572 -9.15 37.07 -21.93
N GLN A 573 -9.51 38.10 -22.68
CA GLN A 573 -10.91 38.40 -22.97
C GLN A 573 -11.63 37.22 -23.63
N GLN A 574 -12.65 36.71 -22.95
CA GLN A 574 -13.50 35.61 -23.45
C GLN A 574 -12.71 34.35 -23.84
N PHE A 575 -11.64 34.04 -23.10
CA PHE A 575 -10.77 32.88 -23.35
C PHE A 575 -11.56 31.61 -23.67
N TRP A 576 -12.43 31.17 -22.76
CA TRP A 576 -13.19 29.93 -22.93
C TRP A 576 -14.15 29.91 -24.13
N LYS A 577 -14.64 31.07 -24.57
CA LYS A 577 -15.54 31.19 -25.74
C LYS A 577 -14.81 31.28 -27.06
N THR A 578 -13.55 31.72 -27.05
CA THR A 578 -12.81 32.09 -28.27
C THR A 578 -11.66 31.13 -28.57
N THR A 579 -11.14 30.44 -27.56
CA THR A 579 -10.14 29.39 -27.71
C THR A 579 -10.83 28.09 -28.12
N ALA A 580 -10.57 27.65 -29.36
CA ALA A 580 -11.33 26.59 -30.00
C ALA A 580 -10.49 25.72 -30.95
N TYR A 581 -10.90 24.46 -31.09
CA TYR A 581 -10.46 23.57 -32.16
C TYR A 581 -11.57 23.33 -33.17
N LYS A 582 -11.19 22.97 -34.40
CA LYS A 582 -12.12 22.39 -35.37
C LYS A 582 -11.95 20.87 -35.34
N VAL A 583 -13.00 20.16 -34.93
CA VAL A 583 -13.06 18.70 -34.78
C VAL A 583 -14.15 18.14 -35.70
N GLY A 584 -13.80 17.21 -36.59
CA GLY A 584 -14.74 16.61 -37.54
C GLY A 584 -15.53 17.66 -38.36
N GLY A 585 -14.84 18.72 -38.79
CA GLY A 585 -15.42 19.86 -39.52
C GLY A 585 -16.18 20.88 -38.68
N LEU A 586 -16.47 20.63 -37.40
CA LEU A 586 -17.22 21.53 -36.52
C LEU A 586 -16.29 22.23 -35.51
N VAL A 587 -16.59 23.48 -35.17
CA VAL A 587 -15.79 24.25 -34.21
C VAL A 587 -16.28 23.95 -32.79
N TYR A 588 -15.37 23.68 -31.87
CA TYR A 588 -15.62 23.50 -30.43
C TYR A 588 -14.69 24.41 -29.65
N SER A 589 -15.26 25.41 -28.97
CA SER A 589 -14.59 26.19 -27.93
C SER A 589 -14.47 25.40 -26.61
N LEU A 590 -13.68 25.89 -25.65
CA LEU A 590 -13.62 25.29 -24.31
C LEU A 590 -15.02 25.24 -23.66
N ASP A 591 -15.81 26.33 -23.75
CA ASP A 591 -17.20 26.35 -23.28
C ASP A 591 -18.07 25.30 -24.00
N ASP A 592 -17.87 25.11 -25.30
CA ASP A 592 -18.61 24.11 -26.09
C ASP A 592 -18.28 22.68 -25.67
N MET A 593 -17.01 22.40 -25.38
CA MET A 593 -16.56 21.08 -24.92
C MET A 593 -17.09 20.79 -23.51
N GLU A 594 -16.92 21.73 -22.57
CA GLU A 594 -17.36 21.53 -21.19
C GLU A 594 -18.88 21.54 -21.07
N HIS A 595 -19.54 22.63 -21.47
CA HIS A 595 -20.96 22.82 -21.20
C HIS A 595 -21.86 22.20 -22.27
N GLY A 596 -21.42 22.28 -23.53
CA GLY A 596 -22.15 21.74 -24.68
C GLY A 596 -22.07 20.22 -24.73
N VAL A 597 -20.86 19.66 -24.61
CA VAL A 597 -20.63 18.22 -24.75
C VAL A 597 -20.65 17.49 -23.42
N LEU A 598 -19.70 17.78 -22.51
CA LEU A 598 -19.47 16.99 -21.30
C LEU A 598 -20.52 17.18 -20.21
N ARG A 599 -21.16 18.37 -20.13
CA ARG A 599 -22.28 18.64 -19.22
C ARG A 599 -23.65 18.36 -19.82
N GLY A 600 -23.72 17.77 -21.02
CA GLY A 600 -24.98 17.40 -21.65
C GLY A 600 -25.79 18.61 -22.11
N ASN A 601 -25.14 19.58 -22.76
CA ASN A 601 -25.73 20.83 -23.24
C ASN A 601 -26.39 21.71 -22.13
N LYS A 602 -25.86 21.67 -20.91
CA LYS A 602 -26.29 22.58 -19.83
C LYS A 602 -25.84 24.01 -20.10
N SER A 603 -26.49 24.96 -19.43
CA SER A 603 -26.07 26.36 -19.46
C SER A 603 -24.75 26.56 -18.73
N HIS A 604 -23.90 27.45 -19.26
CA HIS A 604 -22.76 27.99 -18.52
C HIS A 604 -23.24 28.63 -17.20
N PRO A 605 -22.53 28.55 -16.06
CA PRO A 605 -22.97 29.14 -14.78
C PRO A 605 -23.36 30.63 -14.85
N ALA A 606 -22.67 31.40 -15.68
CA ALA A 606 -22.97 32.80 -16.00
C ALA A 606 -24.05 33.02 -17.11
N SER A 607 -24.81 32.00 -17.49
CA SER A 607 -25.83 32.05 -18.55
C SER A 607 -27.08 31.27 -18.13
N THR A 608 -28.23 31.67 -18.66
CA THR A 608 -29.51 30.96 -18.48
C THR A 608 -29.92 30.16 -19.71
N LYS A 609 -29.15 30.25 -20.81
CA LYS A 609 -29.41 29.54 -22.06
C LYS A 609 -28.49 28.31 -22.17
N PRO A 610 -28.97 27.19 -22.76
CA PRO A 610 -28.12 26.06 -23.13
C PRO A 610 -26.93 26.51 -23.98
N GLN A 611 -25.82 25.79 -23.89
CA GLN A 611 -24.60 26.13 -24.63
C GLN A 611 -24.81 26.07 -26.16
N PHE A 612 -25.50 25.03 -26.63
CA PHE A 612 -25.90 24.85 -28.02
C PHE A 612 -27.38 25.12 -28.20
N SER A 613 -27.71 25.92 -29.21
CA SER A 613 -29.09 26.23 -29.60
C SER A 613 -29.79 25.06 -30.27
N GLU A 614 -31.12 25.06 -30.25
CA GLU A 614 -31.93 24.09 -30.99
C GLU A 614 -31.52 24.04 -32.49
N GLY A 615 -31.20 22.84 -32.98
CA GLY A 615 -30.71 22.63 -34.35
C GLY A 615 -29.19 22.70 -34.54
N ASP A 616 -28.40 22.98 -33.50
CA ASP A 616 -26.94 22.91 -33.59
C ASP A 616 -26.49 21.45 -33.82
N PRO A 617 -25.71 21.17 -34.88
CA PRO A 617 -25.31 19.80 -35.22
C PRO A 617 -24.42 19.15 -34.15
N ARG A 618 -23.83 19.93 -33.24
CA ARG A 618 -22.96 19.43 -32.16
C ARG A 618 -23.76 18.79 -31.02
N ILE A 619 -25.06 19.09 -30.89
CA ILE A 619 -25.92 18.53 -29.83
C ILE A 619 -25.94 17.00 -29.83
N LYS A 620 -25.84 16.36 -31.02
CA LYS A 620 -25.84 14.89 -31.12
C LYS A 620 -24.68 14.22 -30.38
N TYR A 621 -23.60 14.97 -30.13
CA TYR A 621 -22.41 14.49 -29.42
C TYR A 621 -22.43 14.77 -27.92
N ALA A 622 -23.41 15.53 -27.42
CA ALA A 622 -23.55 15.77 -25.99
C ALA A 622 -23.75 14.46 -25.22
N VAL A 623 -23.15 14.36 -24.03
CA VAL A 623 -23.36 13.19 -23.17
C VAL A 623 -24.82 13.12 -22.74
N LYS A 624 -25.38 11.92 -22.65
CA LYS A 624 -26.79 11.75 -22.25
C LYS A 624 -27.00 12.01 -20.77
N LYS A 625 -26.01 11.64 -19.95
CA LYS A 625 -26.01 11.84 -18.51
C LYS A 625 -24.73 12.55 -18.11
N LEU A 626 -24.89 13.69 -17.45
CA LEU A 626 -23.79 14.39 -16.82
C LEU A 626 -23.14 13.51 -15.76
N ASP A 627 -21.81 13.43 -15.81
CA ASP A 627 -20.97 12.92 -14.75
C ASP A 627 -20.32 14.11 -14.03
N PRO A 628 -20.72 14.45 -12.79
CA PRO A 628 -20.21 15.64 -12.11
C PRO A 628 -18.71 15.57 -11.80
N ARG A 629 -18.09 14.37 -11.87
CA ARG A 629 -16.64 14.19 -11.66
C ARG A 629 -15.78 14.93 -12.68
N ILE A 630 -16.33 15.30 -13.85
CA ILE A 630 -15.60 16.06 -14.87
C ILE A 630 -15.10 17.42 -14.35
N HIS A 631 -15.78 18.02 -13.36
CA HIS A 631 -15.37 19.31 -12.77
C HIS A 631 -14.02 19.24 -12.06
N PHE A 632 -13.57 18.02 -11.72
CA PHE A 632 -12.28 17.77 -11.11
C PHE A 632 -11.24 17.24 -12.11
N ALA A 633 -11.62 17.12 -13.38
CA ALA A 633 -10.78 16.61 -14.48
C ALA A 633 -10.40 17.68 -15.50
N LEU A 634 -11.15 18.78 -15.55
CA LEU A 634 -10.97 19.88 -16.49
C LEU A 634 -10.10 20.98 -15.88
N VAL A 635 -9.01 21.32 -16.57
CA VAL A 635 -8.05 22.33 -16.12
C VAL A 635 -8.36 23.68 -16.73
N CYS A 636 -8.39 24.70 -15.89
CA CYS A 636 -8.68 26.09 -16.24
C CYS A 636 -7.45 26.99 -16.41
N GLY A 637 -6.23 26.43 -16.30
CA GLY A 637 -4.97 27.18 -16.39
C GLY A 637 -4.61 28.05 -15.17
N ALA A 638 -5.40 27.95 -14.10
CA ALA A 638 -5.19 28.65 -12.83
C ALA A 638 -4.51 27.78 -11.75
N VAL A 639 -3.97 28.43 -10.72
CA VAL A 639 -3.27 27.78 -9.58
C VAL A 639 -4.17 26.83 -8.79
N SER A 640 -5.45 27.17 -8.60
CA SER A 640 -6.43 26.34 -7.89
C SER A 640 -7.11 25.27 -8.75
N CYS A 641 -6.67 25.06 -10.01
CA CYS A 641 -7.28 24.03 -10.86
C CYS A 641 -6.89 22.61 -10.41
N PRO A 642 -7.72 21.60 -10.72
CA PRO A 642 -7.40 20.21 -10.44
C PRO A 642 -6.13 19.73 -11.15
N ALA A 643 -5.51 18.65 -10.65
CA ALA A 643 -4.36 18.02 -11.29
C ALA A 643 -4.71 17.45 -12.68
N ILE A 644 -3.81 17.64 -13.66
CA ILE A 644 -3.96 17.09 -15.02
C ILE A 644 -3.79 15.57 -14.95
N ASN A 645 -4.68 14.85 -15.62
CA ASN A 645 -4.57 13.41 -15.82
C ASN A 645 -4.92 13.06 -17.27
N VAL A 646 -4.56 11.84 -17.68
CA VAL A 646 -4.80 11.30 -19.01
C VAL A 646 -5.98 10.31 -18.99
N TYR A 647 -6.98 10.58 -19.82
CA TYR A 647 -8.22 9.81 -19.84
C TYR A 647 -8.31 8.94 -21.10
N THR A 648 -8.57 7.65 -20.94
CA THR A 648 -8.93 6.71 -22.00
C THR A 648 -10.28 6.09 -21.66
N ALA A 649 -10.94 5.44 -22.62
CA ALA A 649 -12.22 4.77 -22.35
C ALA A 649 -12.11 3.72 -21.23
N ASP A 650 -10.98 3.01 -21.17
CA ASP A 650 -10.73 1.93 -20.20
C ASP A 650 -10.42 2.45 -18.80
N ASN A 651 -9.75 3.60 -18.68
CA ASN A 651 -9.36 4.17 -17.39
C ASN A 651 -10.32 5.22 -16.85
N LEU A 652 -11.27 5.71 -17.66
CA LEU A 652 -12.08 6.91 -17.42
C LEU A 652 -12.68 6.96 -16.01
N ASP A 653 -13.39 5.89 -15.60
CA ASP A 653 -14.06 5.86 -14.30
C ASP A 653 -13.07 5.92 -13.12
N LYS A 654 -11.97 5.16 -13.20
CA LYS A 654 -10.94 5.16 -12.15
C LYS A 654 -10.20 6.49 -12.08
N ALA A 655 -9.89 7.08 -13.24
CA ALA A 655 -9.20 8.37 -13.33
C ALA A 655 -10.07 9.50 -12.79
N LEU A 656 -11.36 9.54 -13.13
CA LEU A 656 -12.33 10.50 -12.61
C LEU A 656 -12.53 10.35 -11.09
N ASP A 657 -12.62 9.12 -10.58
CA ASP A 657 -12.72 8.85 -9.14
C ASP A 657 -11.47 9.35 -8.39
N SER A 658 -10.28 9.05 -8.94
CA SER A 658 -9.01 9.50 -8.36
C SER A 658 -8.91 11.02 -8.33
N ALA A 659 -9.22 11.68 -9.45
CA ALA A 659 -9.23 13.15 -9.54
C ALA A 659 -10.21 13.78 -8.54
N THR A 660 -11.40 13.19 -8.39
CA THR A 660 -12.41 13.65 -7.43
C THR A 660 -11.94 13.52 -5.98
N ARG A 661 -11.34 12.37 -5.61
CA ARG A 661 -10.80 12.13 -4.26
C ARG A 661 -9.68 13.10 -3.93
N ASN A 662 -8.74 13.30 -4.85
CA ASN A 662 -7.62 14.21 -4.66
C ASN A 662 -8.10 15.65 -4.49
N PHE A 663 -9.03 16.10 -5.34
CA PHE A 663 -9.62 17.43 -5.20
C PHE A 663 -10.36 17.59 -3.87
N CYS A 664 -11.20 16.63 -3.48
CA CYS A 664 -11.93 16.70 -2.22
C CYS A 664 -10.99 16.71 -1.00
N LYS A 665 -9.91 15.93 -1.03
CA LYS A 665 -8.90 15.90 0.04
C LYS A 665 -8.24 17.27 0.25
N GLN A 666 -7.97 17.99 -0.83
CA GLN A 666 -7.30 19.29 -0.79
C GLN A 666 -8.28 20.41 -0.43
N GLU A 667 -9.46 20.40 -1.05
CA GLU A 667 -10.36 21.55 -1.05
C GLU A 667 -11.51 21.45 -0.05
N VAL A 668 -11.76 20.29 0.57
CA VAL A 668 -12.88 20.09 1.51
C VAL A 668 -12.38 19.89 2.93
N SER A 669 -12.80 20.75 3.84
CA SER A 669 -12.55 20.65 5.27
C SER A 669 -13.87 20.77 6.05
N MET A 670 -14.01 19.95 7.10
CA MET A 670 -15.24 19.88 7.90
C MET A 670 -14.93 19.94 9.39
N PHE A 671 -15.63 20.84 10.10
CA PHE A 671 -15.39 21.16 11.51
C PHE A 671 -16.69 21.02 12.31
N THR A 672 -16.79 19.99 13.15
CA THR A 672 -17.98 19.67 13.97
C THR A 672 -18.10 20.50 15.24
N GLU A 673 -17.00 21.09 15.68
CA GLU A 673 -16.84 21.89 16.89
C GLU A 673 -17.38 23.31 16.73
N VAL A 674 -17.33 23.83 15.50
CA VAL A 674 -17.83 25.17 15.12
C VAL A 674 -18.98 25.10 14.12
N ASP A 675 -19.39 23.90 13.70
CA ASP A 675 -20.44 23.67 12.71
C ASP A 675 -20.18 24.39 11.39
N GLU A 676 -18.97 24.20 10.84
CA GLU A 676 -18.56 24.82 9.58
C GLU A 676 -18.07 23.78 8.56
N ILE A 677 -18.38 24.03 7.28
CA ILE A 677 -17.85 23.28 6.13
C ILE A 677 -17.16 24.27 5.19
N TRP A 678 -15.90 24.00 4.88
CA TRP A 678 -15.11 24.83 3.98
C TRP A 678 -14.85 24.03 2.71
N MET A 679 -15.22 24.59 1.55
CA MET A 679 -15.08 23.90 0.26
C MET A 679 -14.77 24.84 -0.91
N SER A 680 -14.31 24.32 -2.05
CA SER A 680 -14.05 25.13 -3.24
C SER A 680 -15.31 25.76 -3.84
N LYS A 681 -15.18 26.95 -4.46
CA LYS A 681 -16.24 27.62 -5.23
C LYS A 681 -16.77 26.80 -6.42
N ILE A 682 -16.08 25.75 -6.86
CA ILE A 682 -16.61 24.81 -7.88
C ILE A 682 -17.95 24.22 -7.43
N PHE A 683 -18.07 23.86 -6.15
CA PHE A 683 -19.31 23.33 -5.58
C PHE A 683 -20.44 24.38 -5.50
N LEU A 684 -20.09 25.67 -5.55
CA LEU A 684 -21.05 26.77 -5.62
C LEU A 684 -21.47 27.07 -7.07
N TRP A 685 -20.52 27.22 -7.99
CA TRP A 685 -20.79 27.57 -9.39
C TRP A 685 -21.55 26.47 -10.14
N TYR A 686 -21.23 25.21 -9.83
CA TYR A 686 -21.83 24.04 -10.45
C TYR A 686 -22.76 23.28 -9.49
N ARG A 687 -23.33 23.96 -8.49
CA ARG A 687 -24.21 23.35 -7.48
C ARG A 687 -25.32 22.47 -8.08
N ASP A 688 -25.92 22.91 -9.20
CA ASP A 688 -26.97 22.20 -9.93
C ASP A 688 -26.51 20.89 -10.59
N ASP A 689 -25.20 20.70 -10.73
CA ASP A 689 -24.61 19.47 -11.25
C ASP A 689 -24.44 18.42 -10.14
N PHE A 690 -24.39 18.84 -8.87
CA PHE A 690 -24.24 17.98 -7.70
C PHE A 690 -25.55 17.75 -6.93
N GLY A 691 -26.70 18.10 -7.52
CA GLY A 691 -28.04 17.89 -6.95
C GLY A 691 -28.82 19.18 -6.65
N GLY A 692 -28.17 20.34 -6.68
CA GLY A 692 -28.85 21.66 -6.70
C GLY A 692 -28.99 22.36 -5.36
N ASN A 693 -28.63 21.72 -4.25
CA ASN A 693 -28.51 22.38 -2.95
C ASN A 693 -27.29 21.86 -2.17
N ASP A 694 -26.96 22.55 -1.08
CA ASP A 694 -25.75 22.25 -0.32
C ASP A 694 -25.78 20.87 0.36
N VAL A 695 -26.96 20.38 0.74
CA VAL A 695 -27.11 19.03 1.31
C VAL A 695 -26.75 17.99 0.25
N ASP A 696 -27.29 18.12 -0.95
CA ASP A 696 -27.03 17.18 -2.03
C ASP A 696 -25.55 17.22 -2.45
N VAL A 697 -24.92 18.40 -2.46
CA VAL A 697 -23.48 18.54 -2.69
C VAL A 697 -22.69 17.72 -1.66
N ILE A 698 -22.99 17.88 -0.36
CA ILE A 698 -22.27 17.20 0.71
C ILE A 698 -22.51 15.68 0.64
N GLU A 699 -23.74 15.25 0.36
CA GLU A 699 -24.06 13.83 0.16
C GLU A 699 -23.35 13.24 -1.07
N TRP A 700 -23.23 14.02 -2.14
CA TRP A 700 -22.54 13.60 -3.37
C TRP A 700 -21.03 13.45 -3.16
N ILE A 701 -20.38 14.37 -2.44
CA ILE A 701 -18.93 14.28 -2.19
C ILE A 701 -18.58 13.22 -1.13
N MET A 702 -19.51 12.83 -0.26
CA MET A 702 -19.26 11.92 0.87
C MET A 702 -18.46 10.66 0.52
N PRO A 703 -18.75 9.92 -0.57
CA PRO A 703 -17.99 8.72 -0.94
C PRO A 703 -16.52 8.99 -1.32
N TYR A 704 -16.17 10.24 -1.62
CA TYR A 704 -14.85 10.67 -2.05
C TYR A 704 -14.01 11.28 -0.91
N LEU A 705 -14.59 11.50 0.27
CA LEU A 705 -13.90 12.04 1.45
C LEU A 705 -13.07 10.96 2.17
N GLU A 706 -12.05 11.37 2.92
CA GLU A 706 -11.33 10.49 3.84
C GLU A 706 -12.23 10.06 5.02
N LYS A 707 -11.97 8.89 5.61
CA LYS A 707 -12.88 8.24 6.58
C LYS A 707 -13.21 9.13 7.78
N ASP A 708 -12.23 9.87 8.30
CA ASP A 708 -12.44 10.77 9.43
C ASP A 708 -13.28 12.01 9.04
N ILE A 709 -13.15 12.49 7.81
CA ILE A 709 -13.98 13.57 7.25
C ILE A 709 -15.39 13.07 6.94
N GLN A 710 -15.56 11.82 6.48
CA GLN A 710 -16.89 11.20 6.31
C GLN A 710 -17.67 11.16 7.62
N ASP A 711 -17.03 10.77 8.73
CA ASP A 711 -17.67 10.74 10.04
C ASP A 711 -18.16 12.15 10.46
N ARG A 712 -17.38 13.20 10.17
CA ARG A 712 -17.76 14.60 10.40
C ARG A 712 -18.89 15.04 9.47
N ALA A 713 -18.84 14.65 8.21
CA ALA A 713 -19.87 14.93 7.21
C ALA A 713 -21.24 14.39 7.65
N VAL A 714 -21.29 13.15 8.19
CA VAL A 714 -22.52 12.55 8.72
C VAL A 714 -23.11 13.39 9.86
N VAL A 715 -22.27 13.86 10.79
CA VAL A 715 -22.72 14.70 11.91
C VAL A 715 -23.25 16.05 11.41
N LEU A 716 -22.53 16.72 10.50
CA LEU A 716 -22.92 18.01 9.97
C LEU A 716 -24.18 17.92 9.11
N LEU A 717 -24.32 16.88 8.28
CA LEU A 717 -25.55 16.61 7.52
C LEU A 717 -26.75 16.37 8.43
N PHE A 718 -26.57 15.60 9.51
CA PHE A 718 -27.63 15.41 10.50
C PHE A 718 -28.07 16.73 11.11
N LYS A 719 -27.11 17.61 11.45
CA LYS A 719 -27.40 18.95 12.00
C LYS A 719 -28.15 19.83 11.00
N ILE A 720 -27.66 19.92 9.75
CA ILE A 720 -28.30 20.69 8.65
C ILE A 720 -29.76 20.24 8.47
N LYS A 721 -30.02 18.93 8.52
CA LYS A 721 -31.35 18.37 8.28
C LYS A 721 -32.31 18.51 9.47
N ASN A 722 -31.83 18.53 10.72
CA ASN A 722 -32.71 18.28 11.89
C ASN A 722 -32.60 19.28 13.05
N VAL A 723 -31.48 19.99 13.24
CA VAL A 723 -31.18 20.63 14.54
C VAL A 723 -30.87 22.13 14.43
N GLY A 724 -30.09 22.54 13.43
CA GLY A 724 -29.60 23.93 13.36
C GLY A 724 -28.80 24.25 12.10
N LYS A 725 -28.32 25.49 11.99
CA LYS A 725 -27.57 25.99 10.82
C LYS A 725 -26.10 25.60 10.91
N VAL A 726 -25.60 24.92 9.88
CA VAL A 726 -24.15 24.76 9.60
C VAL A 726 -23.74 25.86 8.63
N ASP A 727 -22.60 26.50 8.87
CA ASP A 727 -22.08 27.55 7.98
C ASP A 727 -21.22 26.93 6.88
N ILE A 728 -21.55 27.22 5.63
CA ILE A 728 -20.81 26.72 4.47
C ILE A 728 -20.03 27.87 3.88
N LYS A 729 -18.70 27.76 3.96
CA LYS A 729 -17.76 28.76 3.47
C LYS A 729 -17.10 28.25 2.20
N TYR A 730 -17.05 29.12 1.20
CA TYR A 730 -16.38 28.81 -0.06
C TYR A 730 -15.03 29.50 -0.13
N ASN A 731 -13.96 28.74 -0.33
CA ASN A 731 -12.60 29.25 -0.42
C ASN A 731 -12.46 30.21 -1.61
N GLU A 732 -11.60 31.24 -1.49
CA GLU A 732 -11.28 32.11 -2.62
C GLU A 732 -10.50 31.32 -3.68
N TYR A 733 -10.93 31.42 -4.95
CA TYR A 733 -10.32 30.67 -6.05
C TYR A 733 -9.14 31.46 -6.61
N ASP A 734 -7.95 30.87 -6.60
CA ASP A 734 -6.74 31.55 -7.08
C ASP A 734 -6.65 31.46 -8.61
N TRP A 735 -7.07 32.54 -9.26
CA TRP A 735 -7.08 32.68 -10.71
C TRP A 735 -5.71 33.03 -11.32
N ARG A 736 -4.64 33.13 -10.53
CA ARG A 736 -3.29 33.34 -11.07
C ARG A 736 -2.90 32.19 -11.99
N LEU A 737 -2.15 32.51 -13.05
CA LEU A 737 -1.71 31.51 -14.03
C LEU A 737 -0.72 30.51 -13.40
N ASN A 738 -0.84 29.23 -13.74
CA ASN A 738 0.04 28.15 -13.31
C ASN A 738 1.43 28.16 -14.00
N LYS A 739 2.20 29.23 -13.77
CA LYS A 739 3.54 29.44 -14.37
C LYS A 739 4.67 29.28 -13.35
N LEU A 740 5.91 29.20 -13.84
CA LEU A 740 7.13 29.23 -13.01
C LEU A 740 7.14 30.40 -12.00
N GLY A 741 7.59 30.12 -10.78
CA GLY A 741 7.65 31.05 -9.66
C GLY A 741 6.33 31.28 -8.93
N VAL A 742 5.25 30.64 -9.36
CA VAL A 742 3.94 30.64 -8.70
C VAL A 742 3.66 29.20 -8.29
N THR A 743 3.98 28.84 -7.05
CA THR A 743 3.74 27.50 -6.52
C THR A 743 2.29 27.12 -6.74
N PRO A 744 1.99 26.20 -7.67
CA PRO A 744 0.66 25.63 -7.76
C PRO A 744 0.35 24.98 -6.43
N ILE A 745 -0.91 24.99 -6.00
CA ILE A 745 -1.32 24.18 -4.83
C ILE A 745 -1.16 22.66 -5.14
N ILE A 746 -0.92 22.32 -6.41
CA ILE A 746 -0.71 20.99 -7.00
C ILE A 746 0.74 20.54 -6.78
N LEU A 747 1.11 19.31 -6.41
CA LEU A 747 0.53 18.03 -6.04
C LEU A 747 0.57 17.84 -4.52
#